data_AF-A0A257U044-F1
#
_entry.id   AF-A0A257U044-F1
#
_cell.length_a   1.000
_cell.length_b   1.000
_cell.length_c   1.000
_cell.angle_alpha   90.00
_cell.angle_beta   90.00
_cell.angle_gamma   90.00
#
_symmetry.space_group_name_H-M   'P 1'
#
loop_
_entity.id
_entity.type
_entity.pdbx_description
1 polymer ?
#
loop_
_entity_poly.entity_id
_entity_poly.type
_entity_poly.pdbx_seq_one_letter_code
_entity_poly.pdbx_strand_id
1 'polypeptide(L)'
;MYYNGRNPARVARHTKNTEVKMSRKAGKDKKKQPRRTRVAAQSVSVGPHGEARPGATPPRLQVACARWTSGHYDEAEFFFRKVLEADPDDPHFARYWLASCLFELGRFGELKKLLRERDEHSGVWRFVQALDAFRHRGDSDEAQRLLVEADRLEPGFKRYLLQEELVDARREVRFDAGTAERAFGCARLFLPAWRSVPGAAVWARRILKVPPASAQADDVPRRFPHDELRSLPSRRETWQVGLRRCQDERPGDDGLPGDDGAMWLFGVANIEGQEMRVMTVIDRPLTEVVAWNELVPAFIRPLDGKPARPAEMVVGRRDLCDAWKPWLAKIGVGCRCEKDPQPVGQMLEGMHRLLEQEDKPPAEDVDIRDFPPTDAVWQADFVRSPAWVMNEREGAYRPWSVLVLEKSPASALLTAHTPGDPTPDMLLEFLVRAMCGTRGRPAQRPRLIELSDSDGYDHLRPRLEAAGIACRLVDEMPEFNDFCLDLARSVDGSEKCALADGKGVTRTQMESFYEAAEYYFREAPWRRVPGEVPIEIRCDDPAMGPRYAVVLGRTGVQLGLCVYDDLEITKAMLGGYAGPDENRALAVCYDEAQIMAAVDLQLIERLGWPVAAPEAWPAVMRLMPGRTPRSATAEELVFLDACLRAIPDFIKAKRTSQTCHLDVAGRRVELRLAYL
;
A
#
# COMPACT_ATOMS: atom_id res chain seq x y z
N MET A 1 -27.03 49.34 4.26
CA MET A 1 -28.40 49.02 3.81
C MET A 1 -28.71 47.64 4.37
N TYR A 2 -29.33 47.50 5.55
CA TYR A 2 -30.79 47.36 5.78
C TYR A 2 -31.47 46.42 4.74
N TYR A 3 -32.16 45.31 5.04
CA TYR A 3 -32.69 44.70 6.27
C TYR A 3 -33.17 43.25 5.94
N ASN A 4 -32.98 42.29 6.88
CA ASN A 4 -33.90 41.26 7.42
C ASN A 4 -35.08 40.70 6.57
N GLY A 5 -35.50 39.43 6.65
CA GLY A 5 -35.21 38.35 7.61
C GLY A 5 -36.39 37.37 7.74
N ARG A 6 -36.21 36.40 8.67
CA ARG A 6 -37.22 35.57 9.39
C ARG A 6 -37.57 34.17 8.86
N ASN A 7 -36.91 33.21 9.50
CA ASN A 7 -37.51 32.01 10.12
C ASN A 7 -38.37 32.46 11.33
N PRO A 8 -39.48 31.80 11.75
CA PRO A 8 -39.37 30.66 12.69
C PRO A 8 -40.57 29.66 12.77
N ALA A 9 -40.32 28.45 13.33
CA ALA A 9 -41.15 27.65 14.27
C ALA A 9 -40.70 26.17 14.21
N ARG A 10 -40.07 25.51 15.19
CA ARG A 10 -40.44 25.19 16.59
C ARG A 10 -41.87 24.65 16.78
N VAL A 11 -42.00 23.32 16.79
CA VAL A 11 -43.05 22.60 17.53
C VAL A 11 -42.37 21.56 18.43
N ALA A 12 -42.41 21.83 19.73
CA ALA A 12 -42.17 20.86 20.78
C ALA A 12 -43.44 20.03 21.00
N ARG A 13 -43.31 18.73 21.26
CA ARG A 13 -44.32 17.95 21.98
C ARG A 13 -43.69 17.27 23.18
N HIS A 14 -44.27 17.59 24.32
CA HIS A 14 -43.97 17.11 25.65
C HIS A 14 -44.71 15.81 25.93
N THR A 15 -44.00 14.93 26.65
CA THR A 15 -44.42 14.07 27.76
C THR A 15 -45.62 13.11 27.62
N LYS A 16 -45.32 11.82 27.87
CA LYS A 16 -46.04 11.05 28.90
C LYS A 16 -45.07 10.12 29.64
N ASN A 17 -44.77 10.53 30.86
CA ASN A 17 -44.27 9.69 31.94
C ASN A 17 -45.31 8.61 32.28
N THR A 18 -44.83 7.40 32.55
CA THR A 18 -45.47 6.53 33.55
C THR A 18 -44.35 5.91 34.37
N GLU A 19 -44.10 6.47 35.55
CA GLU A 19 -43.38 5.81 36.64
C GLU A 19 -44.18 4.60 37.13
N VAL A 20 -43.52 3.51 37.53
CA VAL A 20 -43.74 2.87 38.85
C VAL A 20 -42.52 2.01 39.23
N LYS A 21 -41.82 2.51 40.26
CA LYS A 21 -41.18 1.87 41.43
C LYS A 21 -40.17 0.72 41.27
N MET A 22 -38.98 1.01 41.83
CA MET A 22 -37.98 0.08 42.34
C MET A 22 -38.56 -0.98 43.30
N SER A 23 -38.02 -2.19 43.24
CA SER A 23 -37.66 -2.92 44.48
C SER A 23 -36.55 -3.94 44.23
N ARG A 24 -35.47 -3.81 45.02
CA ARG A 24 -34.36 -4.76 45.12
C ARG A 24 -34.84 -6.06 45.76
N LYS A 25 -34.46 -7.22 45.22
CA LYS A 25 -34.18 -8.41 46.03
C LYS A 25 -33.27 -9.40 45.30
N ALA A 26 -32.16 -9.71 45.97
CA ALA A 26 -31.22 -10.75 45.61
C ALA A 26 -31.84 -12.15 45.78
N GLY A 27 -31.44 -13.09 44.93
CA GLY A 27 -31.78 -14.50 45.05
C GLY A 27 -30.97 -15.36 44.08
N LYS A 28 -30.02 -16.13 44.63
CA LYS A 28 -29.34 -17.25 43.98
C LYS A 28 -30.38 -18.29 43.54
N ASP A 29 -30.26 -18.90 42.35
CA ASP A 29 -30.22 -20.37 42.28
C ASP A 29 -29.91 -20.98 40.90
N LYS A 30 -29.35 -22.19 41.02
CA LYS A 30 -28.75 -23.15 40.07
C LYS A 30 -29.56 -23.46 38.79
N LYS A 31 -28.90 -23.44 37.63
CA LYS A 31 -29.40 -24.07 36.38
C LYS A 31 -29.04 -25.56 36.32
N LYS A 32 -30.06 -26.43 36.27
CA LYS A 32 -30.00 -27.86 35.93
C LYS A 32 -30.21 -28.04 34.41
N GLN A 33 -29.41 -28.91 33.78
CA GLN A 33 -29.59 -29.42 32.41
C GLN A 33 -30.84 -30.33 32.30
N PRO A 34 -31.52 -30.41 31.14
CA PRO A 34 -32.51 -31.44 30.87
C PRO A 34 -31.93 -32.62 30.07
N ARG A 35 -32.44 -33.81 30.42
CA ARG A 35 -32.08 -35.15 29.92
C ARG A 35 -32.71 -35.47 28.56
N ARG A 36 -31.99 -36.31 27.81
CA ARG A 36 -32.43 -37.08 26.62
C ARG A 36 -33.62 -37.98 26.94
N THR A 37 -34.55 -38.09 25.99
CA THR A 37 -35.53 -39.19 25.90
C THR A 37 -35.49 -39.76 24.49
N ARG A 38 -35.45 -41.10 24.39
CA ARG A 38 -35.25 -41.89 23.17
C ARG A 38 -36.36 -42.93 23.11
N VAL A 39 -37.20 -42.91 22.08
CA VAL A 39 -38.20 -43.95 21.69
C VAL A 39 -38.59 -43.63 20.23
N ALA A 40 -38.78 -44.52 19.25
CA ALA A 40 -38.44 -45.90 18.96
C ALA A 40 -38.55 -46.06 17.42
N ALA A 41 -37.85 -47.03 16.85
CA ALA A 41 -37.85 -47.32 15.42
C ALA A 41 -39.17 -47.96 14.95
N GLN A 42 -39.67 -47.52 13.78
CA GLN A 42 -40.56 -48.32 12.95
C GLN A 42 -39.98 -48.38 11.54
N SER A 43 -39.65 -49.60 11.11
CA SER A 43 -39.23 -50.00 9.78
C SER A 43 -40.45 -50.19 8.88
N VAL A 44 -40.46 -49.56 7.70
CA VAL A 44 -41.34 -49.92 6.58
C VAL A 44 -40.48 -50.11 5.33
N SER A 45 -40.80 -51.17 4.59
CA SER A 45 -40.01 -51.82 3.54
C SER A 45 -39.93 -51.06 2.21
N VAL A 46 -38.83 -51.35 1.51
CA VAL A 46 -38.41 -50.90 0.17
C VAL A 46 -39.42 -51.26 -0.94
N GLY A 47 -39.68 -50.30 -1.84
CA GLY A 47 -40.12 -50.52 -3.21
C GLY A 47 -39.03 -50.06 -4.19
N PRO A 48 -38.82 -50.71 -5.35
CA PRO A 48 -37.70 -50.39 -6.24
C PRO A 48 -38.17 -49.39 -7.30
N HIS A 49 -37.78 -48.12 -7.21
CA HIS A 49 -37.55 -47.24 -8.37
C HIS A 49 -37.00 -45.88 -7.90
N GLY A 50 -35.74 -45.63 -8.28
CA GLY A 50 -35.14 -44.30 -8.50
C GLY A 50 -35.41 -43.19 -7.50
N GLU A 51 -34.68 -43.15 -6.39
CA GLU A 51 -34.49 -41.92 -5.62
C GLU A 51 -32.99 -41.65 -5.43
N ALA A 52 -32.55 -40.51 -5.95
CA ALA A 52 -31.21 -39.99 -5.79
C ALA A 52 -30.89 -39.77 -4.31
N ARG A 53 -29.68 -40.16 -3.89
CA ARG A 53 -29.20 -39.93 -2.52
C ARG A 53 -29.17 -38.43 -2.20
N PRO A 54 -29.71 -37.98 -1.05
CA PRO A 54 -29.49 -36.61 -0.59
C PRO A 54 -28.02 -36.46 -0.20
N GLY A 55 -27.30 -35.57 -0.90
CA GLY A 55 -25.88 -35.28 -0.66
C GLY A 55 -24.91 -35.62 -1.81
N ALA A 56 -25.38 -36.15 -2.94
CA ALA A 56 -24.54 -36.31 -4.12
C ALA A 56 -24.56 -35.03 -4.97
N THR A 57 -23.41 -34.36 -5.12
CA THR A 57 -23.23 -33.23 -6.03
C THR A 57 -23.75 -33.60 -7.43
N PRO A 58 -24.70 -32.83 -8.02
CA PRO A 58 -25.26 -33.18 -9.32
C PRO A 58 -24.16 -33.35 -10.38
N PRO A 59 -24.22 -34.37 -11.26
CA PRO A 59 -23.18 -34.59 -12.27
C PRO A 59 -22.92 -33.36 -13.15
N ARG A 60 -23.98 -32.59 -13.47
CA ARG A 60 -23.88 -31.32 -14.22
C ARG A 60 -23.08 -30.25 -13.45
N LEU A 61 -23.23 -30.20 -12.13
CA LEU A 61 -22.49 -29.25 -11.29
C LEU A 61 -21.01 -29.62 -11.23
N GLN A 62 -20.68 -30.91 -11.11
CA GLN A 62 -19.28 -31.38 -11.14
C GLN A 62 -18.60 -31.03 -12.48
N VAL A 63 -19.30 -31.24 -13.60
CA VAL A 63 -18.80 -30.84 -14.93
C VAL A 63 -18.62 -29.33 -15.02
N ALA A 64 -19.59 -28.54 -14.55
CA ALA A 64 -19.50 -27.08 -14.56
C ALA A 64 -18.28 -26.56 -13.77
N CYS A 65 -18.08 -27.06 -12.54
CA CYS A 65 -16.93 -26.69 -11.71
C CYS A 65 -15.59 -27.11 -12.33
N ALA A 66 -15.52 -28.28 -12.97
CA ALA A 66 -14.32 -28.72 -13.68
C ALA A 66 -13.99 -27.80 -14.87
N ARG A 67 -15.01 -27.43 -15.68
CA ARG A 67 -14.83 -26.48 -16.80
C ARG A 67 -14.40 -25.11 -16.33
N TRP A 68 -14.99 -24.61 -15.25
CA TRP A 68 -14.58 -23.36 -14.62
C TRP A 68 -13.12 -23.41 -14.16
N THR A 69 -12.71 -24.50 -13.51
CA THR A 69 -11.33 -24.69 -13.02
C THR A 69 -10.32 -24.70 -14.17
N SER A 70 -10.68 -25.34 -15.29
CA SER A 70 -9.90 -25.32 -16.53
C SER A 70 -9.93 -24.00 -17.29
N GLY A 71 -10.78 -23.03 -16.90
CA GLY A 71 -10.90 -21.71 -17.54
C GLY A 71 -11.80 -21.68 -18.78
N HIS A 72 -12.57 -22.74 -19.02
CA HIS A 72 -13.59 -22.80 -20.06
C HIS A 72 -14.89 -22.17 -19.54
N TYR A 73 -14.86 -20.85 -19.31
CA TYR A 73 -15.94 -20.12 -18.63
C TYR A 73 -17.24 -20.09 -19.42
N ASP A 74 -17.18 -20.17 -20.75
CA ASP A 74 -18.33 -20.26 -21.65
C ASP A 74 -19.06 -21.61 -21.50
N GLU A 75 -18.33 -22.72 -21.51
CA GLU A 75 -18.91 -24.04 -21.25
C GLU A 75 -19.44 -24.14 -19.81
N ALA A 76 -18.68 -23.62 -18.83
CA ALA A 76 -19.08 -23.62 -17.43
C ALA A 76 -20.39 -22.83 -17.21
N GLU A 77 -20.49 -21.64 -17.80
CA GLU A 77 -21.68 -20.78 -17.77
C GLU A 77 -22.93 -21.52 -18.25
N PHE A 78 -22.84 -22.20 -19.40
CA PHE A 78 -23.93 -23.02 -19.93
C PHE A 78 -24.40 -24.07 -18.91
N PHE A 79 -23.47 -24.83 -18.32
CA PHE A 79 -23.83 -25.88 -17.36
C PHE A 79 -24.38 -25.31 -16.04
N PHE A 80 -23.85 -24.20 -15.52
CA PHE A 80 -24.40 -23.56 -14.31
C PHE A 80 -25.83 -23.05 -14.53
N ARG A 81 -26.15 -22.50 -15.70
CA ARG A 81 -27.54 -22.17 -16.05
C ARG A 81 -28.43 -23.40 -16.03
N LYS A 82 -27.97 -24.53 -16.59
CA LYS A 82 -28.72 -25.80 -16.56
C LYS A 82 -28.90 -26.37 -15.16
N VAL A 83 -27.98 -26.12 -14.23
CA VAL A 83 -28.15 -26.48 -12.82
C VAL A 83 -29.25 -25.62 -12.19
N LEU A 84 -29.23 -24.30 -12.39
CA LEU A 84 -30.24 -23.37 -11.85
C LEU A 84 -31.64 -23.54 -12.49
N GLU A 85 -31.72 -23.92 -13.77
CA GLU A 85 -32.99 -24.27 -14.43
C GLU A 85 -33.61 -25.53 -13.83
N ALA A 86 -32.77 -26.51 -13.45
CA ALA A 86 -33.22 -27.78 -12.89
C ALA A 86 -33.60 -27.67 -11.41
N ASP A 87 -32.89 -26.83 -10.66
CA ASP A 87 -33.16 -26.56 -9.25
C ASP A 87 -33.13 -25.04 -8.97
N PRO A 88 -34.28 -24.37 -9.11
CA PRO A 88 -34.38 -22.92 -8.91
C PRO A 88 -34.07 -22.47 -7.48
N ASP A 89 -34.14 -23.34 -6.47
CA ASP A 89 -33.85 -23.00 -5.07
C ASP A 89 -32.35 -22.86 -4.80
N ASP A 90 -31.51 -23.30 -5.75
CA ASP A 90 -30.06 -23.18 -5.73
C ASP A 90 -29.39 -23.68 -4.43
N PRO A 91 -29.67 -24.93 -3.99
CA PRO A 91 -29.09 -25.48 -2.75
C PRO A 91 -27.57 -25.67 -2.83
N HIS A 92 -26.99 -25.58 -4.03
CA HIS A 92 -25.57 -25.75 -4.29
C HIS A 92 -24.83 -24.44 -4.61
N PHE A 93 -25.50 -23.29 -4.49
CA PHE A 93 -24.89 -21.97 -4.70
C PHE A 93 -24.30 -21.77 -6.10
N ALA A 94 -24.88 -22.43 -7.12
CA ALA A 94 -24.49 -22.32 -8.53
C ALA A 94 -24.58 -20.88 -9.06
N ARG A 95 -25.41 -20.01 -8.44
CA ARG A 95 -25.48 -18.59 -8.79
C ARG A 95 -24.15 -17.85 -8.61
N TYR A 96 -23.35 -18.19 -7.60
CA TYR A 96 -22.05 -17.54 -7.37
C TYR A 96 -21.06 -17.91 -8.47
N TRP A 97 -21.06 -19.17 -8.89
CA TRP A 97 -20.24 -19.64 -9.99
C TRP A 97 -20.67 -19.04 -11.33
N LEU A 98 -21.99 -18.94 -11.58
CA LEU A 98 -22.51 -18.28 -12.76
C LEU A 98 -22.09 -16.80 -12.80
N ALA A 99 -22.20 -16.08 -11.68
CA ALA A 99 -21.74 -14.70 -11.58
C ALA A 99 -20.24 -14.57 -11.88
N SER A 100 -19.41 -15.47 -11.35
CA SER A 100 -17.98 -15.55 -11.65
C SER A 100 -17.71 -15.75 -13.15
N CYS A 101 -18.42 -16.69 -13.80
CA CYS A 101 -18.30 -16.89 -15.26
C CYS A 101 -18.67 -15.62 -16.04
N LEU A 102 -19.73 -14.93 -15.64
CA LEU A 102 -20.19 -13.72 -16.33
C LEU A 102 -19.20 -12.56 -16.22
N PHE A 103 -18.49 -12.43 -15.08
CA PHE A 103 -17.37 -11.51 -14.95
C PHE A 103 -16.22 -11.88 -15.90
N GLU A 104 -15.79 -13.14 -15.88
CA GLU A 104 -14.67 -13.60 -16.70
C GLU A 104 -14.94 -13.46 -18.20
N LEU A 105 -16.19 -13.65 -18.62
CA LEU A 105 -16.64 -13.47 -20.00
C LEU A 105 -16.94 -12.00 -20.36
N GLY A 106 -16.89 -11.07 -19.40
CA GLY A 106 -17.24 -9.66 -19.61
C GLY A 106 -18.72 -9.42 -19.95
N ARG A 107 -19.61 -10.37 -19.64
CA ARG A 107 -21.05 -10.32 -19.96
C ARG A 107 -21.83 -9.57 -18.88
N PHE A 108 -21.46 -8.31 -18.64
CA PHE A 108 -21.98 -7.51 -17.52
C PHE A 108 -23.49 -7.24 -17.59
N GLY A 109 -24.09 -7.18 -18.79
CA GLY A 109 -25.54 -7.04 -18.95
C GLY A 109 -26.31 -8.23 -18.39
N GLU A 110 -25.81 -9.45 -18.61
CA GLU A 110 -26.38 -10.68 -18.06
C GLU A 110 -26.13 -10.81 -16.56
N LEU A 111 -24.95 -10.38 -16.08
CA LEU A 111 -24.67 -10.31 -14.64
C LEU A 111 -25.68 -9.41 -13.93
N LYS A 112 -25.95 -8.21 -14.47
CA LYS A 112 -26.93 -7.29 -13.92
C LYS A 112 -28.34 -7.86 -13.90
N LYS A 113 -28.71 -8.67 -14.90
CA LYS A 113 -29.98 -9.40 -14.92
C LYS A 113 -30.03 -10.44 -13.80
N LEU A 114 -28.98 -11.26 -13.65
CA LEU A 114 -28.86 -12.26 -12.58
C LEU A 114 -28.97 -11.62 -11.19
N LEU A 115 -28.28 -10.50 -10.96
CA LEU A 115 -28.31 -9.76 -9.69
C LEU A 115 -29.69 -9.22 -9.33
N ARG A 116 -30.51 -8.85 -10.33
CA ARG A 116 -31.89 -8.37 -10.11
C ARG A 116 -32.88 -9.49 -9.87
N GLU A 117 -32.73 -10.61 -10.56
CA GLU A 117 -33.61 -11.78 -10.42
C GLU A 117 -33.41 -12.50 -9.10
N ARG A 118 -32.20 -12.42 -8.54
CA ARG A 118 -31.82 -13.07 -7.28
C ARG A 118 -31.34 -12.01 -6.29
N ASP A 119 -32.27 -11.23 -5.75
CA ASP A 119 -31.95 -10.26 -4.69
C ASP A 119 -31.73 -10.99 -3.36
N GLU A 120 -30.47 -11.11 -2.95
CA GLU A 120 -30.05 -11.81 -1.74
C GLU A 120 -29.26 -10.87 -0.82
N HIS A 121 -29.52 -11.01 0.49
CA HIS A 121 -28.83 -10.28 1.53
C HIS A 121 -27.66 -11.09 2.13
N SER A 122 -26.74 -11.56 1.29
CA SER A 122 -25.50 -12.25 1.71
C SER A 122 -24.27 -11.41 1.36
N GLY A 123 -23.21 -11.48 2.18
CA GLY A 123 -22.02 -10.66 1.94
C GLY A 123 -21.32 -11.00 0.61
N VAL A 124 -21.30 -12.28 0.23
CA VAL A 124 -20.79 -12.73 -1.08
C VAL A 124 -21.51 -12.01 -2.23
N TRP A 125 -22.84 -11.96 -2.18
CA TRP A 125 -23.63 -11.29 -3.22
C TRP A 125 -23.47 -9.78 -3.18
N ARG A 126 -23.37 -9.18 -1.98
CA ARG A 126 -23.13 -7.74 -1.81
C ARG A 126 -21.77 -7.32 -2.35
N PHE A 127 -20.72 -8.14 -2.25
CA PHE A 127 -19.43 -7.87 -2.91
C PHE A 127 -19.57 -7.86 -4.44
N VAL A 128 -20.35 -8.78 -5.02
CA VAL A 128 -20.62 -8.79 -6.46
C VAL A 128 -21.38 -7.53 -6.90
N GLN A 129 -22.42 -7.14 -6.16
CA GLN A 129 -23.19 -5.92 -6.42
C GLN A 129 -22.34 -4.66 -6.26
N ALA A 130 -21.50 -4.59 -5.22
CA ALA A 130 -20.58 -3.48 -4.98
C ALA A 130 -19.60 -3.31 -6.15
N LEU A 131 -19.01 -4.41 -6.63
CA LEU A 131 -18.09 -4.38 -7.77
C LEU A 131 -18.81 -3.95 -9.06
N ASP A 132 -20.01 -4.47 -9.34
CA ASP A 132 -20.79 -4.05 -10.53
C ASP A 132 -21.18 -2.57 -10.46
N ALA A 133 -21.59 -2.08 -9.28
CA ALA A 133 -21.93 -0.68 -9.05
C ALA A 133 -20.71 0.23 -9.25
N PHE A 134 -19.55 -0.13 -8.67
CA PHE A 134 -18.31 0.62 -8.83
C PHE A 134 -17.85 0.64 -10.30
N ARG A 135 -17.84 -0.51 -10.97
CA ARG A 135 -17.47 -0.60 -12.39
C ARG A 135 -18.39 0.27 -13.28
N HIS A 136 -19.65 0.44 -12.91
CA HIS A 136 -20.62 1.19 -13.70
C HIS A 136 -20.65 2.70 -13.41
N ARG A 137 -20.47 3.10 -12.15
CA ARG A 137 -20.65 4.50 -11.69
C ARG A 137 -19.44 5.09 -10.96
N GLY A 138 -18.34 4.34 -10.86
CA GLY A 138 -17.20 4.69 -10.03
C GLY A 138 -17.54 4.71 -8.55
N ASP A 139 -16.82 5.54 -7.79
CA ASP A 139 -17.05 5.73 -6.38
C ASP A 139 -18.36 6.51 -6.14
N SER A 140 -19.44 5.78 -5.88
CA SER A 140 -20.78 6.33 -5.67
C SER A 140 -21.34 5.87 -4.32
N ASP A 141 -22.26 6.65 -3.73
CA ASP A 141 -22.88 6.32 -2.45
C ASP A 141 -23.51 4.92 -2.44
N GLU A 142 -24.02 4.45 -3.57
CA GLU A 142 -24.57 3.10 -3.72
C GLU A 142 -23.45 2.04 -3.62
N ALA A 143 -22.37 2.21 -4.38
CA ALA A 143 -21.24 1.28 -4.36
C ALA A 143 -20.58 1.23 -2.97
N GLN A 144 -20.38 2.38 -2.34
CA GLN A 144 -19.82 2.47 -0.98
C GLN A 144 -20.71 1.77 0.04
N ARG A 145 -22.02 2.02 0.01
CA ARG A 145 -22.99 1.37 0.92
C ARG A 145 -22.97 -0.15 0.75
N LEU A 146 -23.01 -0.63 -0.49
CA LEU A 146 -22.96 -2.08 -0.79
C LEU A 146 -21.66 -2.71 -0.30
N LEU A 147 -20.52 -2.04 -0.46
CA LEU A 147 -19.22 -2.55 -0.03
C LEU A 147 -19.12 -2.64 1.51
N VAL A 148 -19.52 -1.59 2.23
CA VAL A 148 -19.51 -1.57 3.70
C VAL A 148 -20.46 -2.65 4.25
N GLU A 149 -21.62 -2.81 3.63
CA GLU A 149 -22.55 -3.88 3.99
C GLU A 149 -21.98 -5.27 3.69
N ALA A 150 -21.30 -5.44 2.57
CA ALA A 150 -20.64 -6.70 2.20
C ALA A 150 -19.58 -7.09 3.24
N ASP A 151 -18.70 -6.18 3.66
CA ASP A 151 -17.68 -6.43 4.68
C ASP A 151 -18.31 -6.73 6.05
N ARG A 152 -19.40 -6.05 6.40
CA ARG A 152 -20.13 -6.36 7.64
C ARG A 152 -20.71 -7.78 7.65
N LEU A 153 -21.19 -8.26 6.50
CA LEU A 153 -21.80 -9.59 6.38
C LEU A 153 -20.76 -10.70 6.22
N GLU A 154 -19.68 -10.45 5.47
CA GLU A 154 -18.62 -11.42 5.17
C GLU A 154 -17.22 -10.77 5.33
N PRO A 155 -16.78 -10.49 6.57
CA PRO A 155 -15.55 -9.73 6.84
C PRO A 155 -14.26 -10.48 6.49
N GLY A 156 -14.35 -11.76 6.12
CA GLY A 156 -13.17 -12.56 5.76
C GLY A 156 -12.64 -12.26 4.36
N PHE A 157 -13.48 -11.78 3.42
CA PHE A 157 -13.05 -11.59 2.04
C PHE A 157 -12.00 -10.49 1.89
N LYS A 158 -12.06 -9.42 2.71
CA LYS A 158 -11.06 -8.34 2.68
C LYS A 158 -9.63 -8.83 2.93
N ARG A 159 -9.44 -9.95 3.65
CA ARG A 159 -8.11 -10.52 3.90
C ARG A 159 -7.44 -11.01 2.61
N TYR A 160 -8.23 -11.62 1.72
CA TYR A 160 -7.79 -12.04 0.40
C TYR A 160 -7.69 -10.86 -0.57
N LEU A 161 -8.65 -9.93 -0.50
CA LEU A 161 -8.68 -8.77 -1.41
C LEU A 161 -7.56 -7.76 -1.10
N LEU A 162 -7.23 -7.54 0.18
CA LEU A 162 -6.44 -6.39 0.63
C LEU A 162 -5.23 -6.71 1.54
N GLN A 163 -5.13 -7.92 2.11
CA GLN A 163 -4.11 -8.29 3.12
C GLN A 163 -3.32 -9.56 2.73
N GLU A 164 -3.14 -9.77 1.42
CA GLU A 164 -2.26 -10.79 0.81
C GLU A 164 -2.54 -12.26 1.20
N GLU A 165 -3.75 -12.60 1.67
CA GLU A 165 -4.07 -14.01 1.93
C GLU A 165 -4.11 -14.82 0.62
N LEU A 166 -3.37 -15.92 0.59
CA LEU A 166 -3.22 -16.75 -0.62
C LEU A 166 -4.47 -17.61 -0.85
N VAL A 167 -4.90 -17.67 -2.11
CA VAL A 167 -5.96 -18.58 -2.56
C VAL A 167 -5.34 -19.92 -2.96
N ASP A 168 -5.53 -20.96 -2.14
CA ASP A 168 -5.18 -22.32 -2.51
C ASP A 168 -6.13 -22.85 -3.59
N ALA A 169 -5.61 -23.00 -4.83
CA ALA A 169 -6.39 -23.48 -5.96
C ALA A 169 -6.86 -24.94 -5.81
N ARG A 170 -6.21 -25.75 -4.96
CA ARG A 170 -6.53 -27.16 -4.70
C ARG A 170 -7.62 -27.32 -3.64
N ARG A 171 -7.85 -26.30 -2.82
CA ARG A 171 -8.88 -26.31 -1.78
C ARG A 171 -10.27 -26.21 -2.41
N GLU A 172 -11.17 -27.09 -1.98
CA GLU A 172 -12.56 -27.12 -2.44
C GLU A 172 -13.34 -25.89 -1.96
N VAL A 173 -14.15 -25.32 -2.86
CA VAL A 173 -15.02 -24.18 -2.58
C VAL A 173 -16.29 -24.67 -1.87
N ARG A 174 -16.54 -24.17 -0.65
CA ARG A 174 -17.70 -24.53 0.16
C ARG A 174 -18.34 -23.30 0.79
N PHE A 175 -19.62 -23.08 0.52
CA PHE A 175 -20.36 -21.95 1.10
C PHE A 175 -21.20 -22.34 2.34
N ASP A 176 -21.35 -23.64 2.61
CA ASP A 176 -22.23 -24.21 3.64
C ASP A 176 -21.53 -24.54 4.98
N ALA A 177 -20.19 -24.49 5.01
CA ALA A 177 -19.40 -25.05 6.11
C ALA A 177 -19.06 -24.07 7.26
N GLY A 178 -18.80 -22.80 6.95
CA GLY A 178 -18.34 -21.81 7.93
C GLY A 178 -17.98 -20.45 7.32
N THR A 179 -17.70 -19.45 8.16
CA THR A 179 -17.31 -18.09 7.70
C THR A 179 -15.98 -18.08 6.96
N ALA A 180 -15.00 -18.88 7.40
CA ALA A 180 -13.70 -19.00 6.74
C ALA A 180 -13.83 -19.66 5.36
N GLU A 181 -14.64 -20.70 5.23
CA GLU A 181 -14.91 -21.39 3.96
C GLU A 181 -15.68 -20.50 2.99
N ARG A 182 -16.65 -19.71 3.47
CA ARG A 182 -17.34 -18.70 2.64
C ARG A 182 -16.41 -17.60 2.17
N ALA A 183 -15.55 -17.08 3.04
CA ALA A 183 -14.55 -16.08 2.67
C ALA A 183 -13.59 -16.62 1.60
N PHE A 184 -13.08 -17.84 1.79
CA PHE A 184 -12.26 -18.53 0.79
C PHE A 184 -13.03 -18.74 -0.52
N GLY A 185 -14.29 -19.18 -0.47
CA GLY A 185 -15.12 -19.37 -1.66
C GLY A 185 -15.37 -18.06 -2.41
N CYS A 186 -15.63 -16.98 -1.68
CA CYS A 186 -15.75 -15.62 -2.23
C CYS A 186 -14.45 -15.20 -2.91
N ALA A 187 -13.31 -15.41 -2.25
CA ALA A 187 -12.00 -15.11 -2.82
C ALA A 187 -11.71 -15.93 -4.07
N ARG A 188 -11.93 -17.24 -4.02
CA ARG A 188 -11.67 -18.14 -5.14
C ARG A 188 -12.46 -17.77 -6.39
N LEU A 189 -13.71 -17.32 -6.23
CA LEU A 189 -14.60 -17.01 -7.35
C LEU A 189 -14.50 -15.57 -7.85
N PHE A 190 -14.26 -14.60 -6.97
CA PHE A 190 -14.42 -13.18 -7.30
C PHE A 190 -13.14 -12.35 -7.19
N LEU A 191 -12.07 -12.83 -6.54
CA LEU A 191 -10.81 -12.09 -6.50
C LEU A 191 -10.27 -11.75 -7.91
N PRO A 192 -10.29 -12.66 -8.91
CA PRO A 192 -9.93 -12.32 -10.29
C PRO A 192 -10.78 -11.19 -10.87
N ALA A 193 -12.09 -11.19 -10.64
CA ALA A 193 -13.00 -10.15 -11.10
C ALA A 193 -12.68 -8.79 -10.47
N TRP A 194 -12.43 -8.75 -9.16
CA TRP A 194 -12.02 -7.54 -8.45
C TRP A 194 -10.70 -6.97 -8.99
N ARG A 195 -9.70 -7.83 -9.26
CA ARG A 195 -8.43 -7.40 -9.86
C ARG A 195 -8.55 -6.96 -11.33
N SER A 196 -9.60 -7.39 -12.02
CA SER A 196 -9.83 -7.03 -13.42
C SER A 196 -10.48 -5.66 -13.61
N VAL A 197 -11.05 -5.07 -12.55
CA VAL A 197 -11.67 -3.74 -12.58
C VAL A 197 -10.65 -2.72 -12.07
N PRO A 198 -10.10 -1.84 -12.93
CA PRO A 198 -9.10 -0.86 -12.52
C PRO A 198 -9.58 0.01 -11.36
N GLY A 199 -8.74 0.22 -10.35
CA GLY A 199 -9.03 1.03 -9.17
C GLY A 199 -9.93 0.37 -8.12
N ALA A 200 -10.46 -0.83 -8.36
CA ALA A 200 -11.44 -1.44 -7.46
C ALA A 200 -10.82 -1.89 -6.11
N ALA A 201 -9.58 -2.38 -6.12
CA ALA A 201 -8.92 -2.82 -4.89
C ALA A 201 -8.48 -1.61 -4.05
N VAL A 202 -7.90 -0.59 -4.68
CA VAL A 202 -7.54 0.68 -4.01
C VAL A 202 -8.79 1.37 -3.45
N TRP A 203 -9.87 1.40 -4.23
CA TRP A 203 -11.17 1.91 -3.77
C TRP A 203 -11.66 1.13 -2.55
N ALA A 204 -11.67 -0.20 -2.62
CA ALA A 204 -12.11 -1.02 -1.51
C ALA A 204 -11.26 -0.81 -0.25
N ARG A 205 -9.93 -0.68 -0.42
CA ARG A 205 -8.99 -0.37 0.65
C ARG A 205 -9.35 0.91 1.38
N ARG A 206 -9.59 1.99 0.62
CA ARG A 206 -9.97 3.30 1.16
C ARG A 206 -11.29 3.25 1.91
N ILE A 207 -12.32 2.66 1.31
CA ILE A 207 -13.67 2.62 1.91
C ILE A 207 -13.70 1.74 3.17
N LEU A 208 -13.00 0.59 3.14
CA LEU A 208 -12.93 -0.33 4.27
C LEU A 208 -11.86 0.05 5.29
N LYS A 209 -11.08 1.11 5.05
CA LYS A 209 -10.02 1.62 5.92
C LYS A 209 -8.99 0.55 6.30
N VAL A 210 -8.59 -0.27 5.32
CA VAL A 210 -7.59 -1.32 5.52
C VAL A 210 -6.22 -0.76 5.14
N PRO A 211 -5.21 -0.72 6.03
CA PRO A 211 -3.88 -0.29 5.63
C PRO A 211 -3.29 -1.24 4.58
N PRO A 212 -2.47 -0.77 3.63
CA PRO A 212 -1.73 -1.65 2.72
C PRO A 212 -0.80 -2.58 3.50
N ALA A 213 -0.59 -3.80 3.00
CA ALA A 213 0.21 -4.82 3.67
C ALA A 213 1.67 -4.38 3.91
N SER A 214 2.24 -3.57 3.01
CA SER A 214 3.55 -2.95 3.18
C SER A 214 3.61 -1.93 4.33
N ALA A 215 2.50 -1.25 4.64
CA ALA A 215 2.40 -0.37 5.81
C ALA A 215 2.08 -1.15 7.10
N GLN A 216 1.52 -2.36 6.98
CA GLN A 216 1.42 -3.28 8.11
C GLN A 216 2.78 -3.86 8.53
N ALA A 217 3.85 -3.68 7.74
CA ALA A 217 5.21 -4.02 8.17
C ALA A 217 5.64 -3.25 9.43
N ASP A 218 5.02 -2.10 9.72
CA ASP A 218 5.22 -1.36 10.97
C ASP A 218 4.25 -1.75 12.11
N ASP A 219 3.17 -2.49 11.79
CA ASP A 219 2.15 -2.97 12.74
C ASP A 219 2.29 -4.46 13.10
N VAL A 220 3.09 -5.22 12.33
CA VAL A 220 3.73 -6.42 12.84
C VAL A 220 4.75 -5.94 13.86
N PRO A 221 4.70 -6.33 15.15
CA PRO A 221 5.75 -6.01 16.10
C PRO A 221 7.06 -6.45 15.46
N ARG A 222 7.91 -5.48 15.03
CA ARG A 222 9.19 -5.79 14.40
C ARG A 222 9.83 -6.83 15.29
N ARG A 223 10.02 -8.04 14.74
CA ARG A 223 10.59 -9.17 15.48
C ARG A 223 11.85 -8.62 16.11
N PHE A 224 11.87 -8.57 17.45
CA PHE A 224 12.90 -7.84 18.17
C PHE A 224 14.27 -8.20 17.57
N PRO A 225 15.01 -7.24 16.98
CA PRO A 225 16.25 -7.55 16.25
C PRO A 225 17.38 -7.78 17.25
N HIS A 226 17.23 -8.83 18.09
CA HIS A 226 18.10 -9.14 19.22
C HIS A 226 19.53 -9.32 18.72
N ASP A 227 19.70 -10.06 17.63
CA ASP A 227 21.00 -10.44 17.11
C ASP A 227 21.68 -9.25 16.40
N GLU A 228 20.93 -8.49 15.60
CA GLU A 228 21.43 -7.29 14.93
C GLU A 228 21.84 -6.23 15.94
N LEU A 229 20.97 -5.88 16.90
CA LEU A 229 21.30 -4.91 17.93
C LEU A 229 22.46 -5.38 18.81
N ARG A 230 22.51 -6.66 19.20
CA ARG A 230 23.62 -7.21 19.99
C ARG A 230 24.95 -7.17 19.24
N SER A 231 24.93 -7.28 17.91
CA SER A 231 26.14 -7.20 17.08
C SER A 231 26.75 -5.79 17.03
N LEU A 232 25.95 -4.75 17.32
CA LEU A 232 26.43 -3.36 17.29
C LEU A 232 27.52 -3.10 18.34
N PRO A 233 28.49 -2.22 18.05
CA PRO A 233 29.51 -1.81 19.01
C PRO A 233 28.89 -1.22 20.28
N SER A 234 29.29 -1.71 21.45
CA SER A 234 28.88 -1.13 22.73
C SER A 234 29.81 0.04 23.09
N ARG A 235 29.21 1.18 23.41
CA ARG A 235 29.88 2.41 23.83
C ARG A 235 29.58 2.65 25.30
N ARG A 236 30.54 3.19 26.05
CA ARG A 236 30.34 3.60 27.45
C ARG A 236 29.67 4.96 27.54
N GLU A 237 28.53 5.08 26.86
CA GLU A 237 27.75 6.30 26.74
C GLU A 237 26.42 6.14 27.46
N THR A 238 25.84 7.26 27.88
CA THR A 238 24.47 7.31 28.41
C THR A 238 23.56 8.06 27.46
N TRP A 239 22.48 7.41 27.01
CA TRP A 239 21.49 8.02 26.13
C TRP A 239 20.21 8.35 26.90
N GLN A 240 19.53 9.42 26.50
CA GLN A 240 18.26 9.85 27.08
C GLN A 240 17.14 9.82 26.06
N VAL A 241 15.98 9.39 26.50
CA VAL A 241 14.75 9.36 25.71
C VAL A 241 13.80 10.43 26.23
N GLY A 242 13.50 11.40 25.36
CA GLY A 242 12.59 12.49 25.62
C GLY A 242 11.28 12.34 24.83
N LEU A 243 10.20 12.83 25.43
CA LEU A 243 8.86 12.87 24.86
C LEU A 243 8.23 14.22 25.19
N ARG A 244 7.64 14.88 24.20
CA ARG A 244 6.92 16.14 24.38
C ARG A 244 5.64 16.12 23.57
N ARG A 245 4.53 16.56 24.14
CA ARG A 245 3.25 16.67 23.41
C ARG A 245 3.29 17.92 22.52
N CYS A 246 2.88 17.79 21.27
CA CYS A 246 2.93 18.89 20.29
C CYS A 246 1.71 19.81 20.31
N GLN A 247 0.62 19.43 21.00
CA GLN A 247 -0.57 20.27 21.15
C GLN A 247 -0.98 20.32 22.62
N ASP A 248 -0.89 21.50 23.22
CA ASP A 248 -1.68 21.87 24.40
C ASP A 248 -3.04 22.39 23.89
N GLU A 249 -4.11 21.67 24.20
CA GLU A 249 -5.47 22.05 23.83
C GLU A 249 -5.79 23.48 24.30
N ARG A 250 -6.33 24.33 23.40
CA ARG A 250 -7.25 25.38 23.84
C ARG A 250 -8.36 24.66 24.62
N PRO A 251 -8.71 25.09 25.84
CA PRO A 251 -9.72 24.39 26.63
C PRO A 251 -11.06 24.43 25.89
N GLY A 252 -11.45 23.30 25.31
CA GLY A 252 -12.82 23.00 24.96
C GLY A 252 -13.60 22.83 26.26
N ASP A 253 -14.73 23.53 26.35
CA ASP A 253 -15.73 23.36 27.39
C ASP A 253 -16.26 21.92 27.26
N ASP A 254 -15.62 20.97 27.96
CA ASP A 254 -16.09 19.65 28.39
C ASP A 254 -14.86 18.80 28.80
N GLY A 255 -14.46 18.94 30.07
CA GLY A 255 -13.27 18.28 30.60
C GLY A 255 -13.35 16.76 30.60
N LEU A 256 -12.47 16.12 29.83
CA LEU A 256 -11.68 14.92 30.14
C LEU A 256 -10.74 14.64 28.94
N PRO A 257 -9.41 14.79 29.05
CA PRO A 257 -8.50 14.52 27.95
C PRO A 257 -8.30 13.00 27.80
N GLY A 258 -8.79 12.43 26.70
CA GLY A 258 -8.38 11.11 26.22
C GLY A 258 -7.04 11.20 25.49
N ASP A 259 -6.23 10.14 25.54
CA ASP A 259 -4.96 10.03 24.80
C ASP A 259 -5.17 9.78 23.28
N ASP A 260 -6.44 9.69 22.86
CA ASP A 260 -6.85 9.49 21.46
C ASP A 260 -6.70 10.81 20.68
N GLY A 261 -5.56 10.97 20.01
CA GLY A 261 -5.30 12.07 19.06
C GLY A 261 -4.15 13.00 19.42
N ALA A 262 -3.40 12.74 20.50
CA ALA A 262 -2.24 13.55 20.88
C ALA A 262 -1.02 13.24 19.99
N MET A 263 -0.50 14.25 19.29
CA MET A 263 0.80 14.16 18.61
C MET A 263 1.95 14.30 19.62
N TRP A 264 2.94 13.42 19.55
CA TRP A 264 4.11 13.42 20.42
C TRP A 264 5.40 13.61 19.63
N LEU A 265 6.21 14.60 20.00
CA LEU A 265 7.60 14.68 19.58
C LEU A 265 8.44 13.71 20.42
N PHE A 266 9.05 12.73 19.77
CA PHE A 266 9.93 11.73 20.38
C PHE A 266 11.37 11.99 19.95
N GLY A 267 12.32 11.85 20.88
CA GLY A 267 13.73 11.91 20.53
C GLY A 267 14.64 11.18 21.50
N VAL A 268 15.79 10.77 20.99
CA VAL A 268 16.85 10.12 21.76
C VAL A 268 18.13 10.90 21.57
N ALA A 269 18.80 11.26 22.65
CA ALA A 269 20.03 12.03 22.62
C ALA A 269 21.15 11.32 23.39
N ASN A 270 22.38 11.46 22.92
CA ASN A 270 23.56 11.12 23.70
C ASN A 270 23.89 12.30 24.64
N ILE A 271 23.94 12.05 25.95
CA ILE A 271 24.21 13.10 26.95
C ILE A 271 25.62 13.68 26.78
N GLU A 272 26.60 12.81 26.52
CA GLU A 272 28.03 13.16 26.56
C GLU A 272 28.43 14.00 25.34
N GLY A 273 27.85 13.70 24.17
CA GLY A 273 28.09 14.43 22.93
C GLY A 273 27.11 15.58 22.66
N GLN A 274 25.99 15.65 23.39
CA GLN A 274 24.84 16.51 23.04
C GLN A 274 24.35 16.28 21.59
N GLU A 275 24.45 15.04 21.13
CA GLU A 275 24.10 14.62 19.76
C GLU A 275 22.72 13.96 19.74
N MET A 276 21.91 14.29 18.74
CA MET A 276 20.61 13.65 18.56
C MET A 276 20.80 12.34 17.80
N ARG A 277 20.35 11.24 18.39
CA ARG A 277 20.41 9.92 17.79
C ARG A 277 19.19 9.65 16.92
N VAL A 278 18.02 10.08 17.35
CA VAL A 278 16.78 10.02 16.54
C VAL A 278 15.84 11.12 17.00
N MET A 279 15.02 11.60 16.08
CA MET A 279 13.93 12.53 16.36
C MET A 279 12.80 12.26 15.37
N THR A 280 11.56 12.21 15.87
CA THR A 280 10.38 11.90 15.06
C THR A 280 9.12 12.46 15.72
N VAL A 281 8.04 12.56 14.95
CA VAL A 281 6.70 12.88 15.45
C VAL A 281 5.86 11.61 15.40
N ILE A 282 5.28 11.25 16.53
CA ILE A 282 4.35 10.13 16.68
C ILE A 282 2.94 10.71 16.64
N ASP A 283 2.20 10.38 15.59
CA ASP A 283 0.84 10.86 15.28
C ASP A 283 -0.25 9.84 15.64
N ARG A 284 0.10 8.83 16.43
CA ARG A 284 -0.75 7.71 16.85
C ARG A 284 -0.68 7.51 18.37
N PRO A 285 -1.60 6.73 18.99
CA PRO A 285 -1.57 6.46 20.41
C PRO A 285 -0.20 5.95 20.87
N LEU A 286 0.39 6.63 21.86
CA LEU A 286 1.73 6.35 22.34
C LEU A 286 1.72 5.08 23.20
N THR A 287 1.99 3.93 22.58
CA THR A 287 2.16 2.64 23.25
C THR A 287 3.64 2.28 23.43
N GLU A 288 3.92 1.32 24.30
CA GLU A 288 5.28 0.81 24.54
C GLU A 288 5.93 0.20 23.29
N VAL A 289 5.12 -0.33 22.37
CA VAL A 289 5.56 -0.92 21.10
C VAL A 289 5.85 0.18 20.08
N VAL A 290 4.95 1.16 19.95
CA VAL A 290 5.14 2.30 19.02
C VAL A 290 6.40 3.07 19.38
N ALA A 291 6.55 3.49 20.63
CA ALA A 291 7.73 4.23 21.06
C ALA A 291 9.03 3.40 20.95
N TRP A 292 8.94 2.07 21.06
CA TRP A 292 10.09 1.20 20.87
C TRP A 292 10.52 1.15 19.40
N ASN A 293 9.57 1.10 18.48
CA ASN A 293 9.88 1.11 17.04
C ASN A 293 10.61 2.40 16.65
N GLU A 294 10.23 3.55 17.24
CA GLU A 294 10.91 4.82 17.04
C GLU A 294 12.31 4.89 17.70
N LEU A 295 12.53 4.08 18.74
CA LEU A 295 13.84 3.97 19.39
C LEU A 295 14.85 3.17 18.56
N VAL A 296 14.41 2.14 17.83
CA VAL A 296 15.30 1.23 17.07
C VAL A 296 16.24 1.97 16.10
N PRO A 297 15.79 2.96 15.30
CA PRO A 297 16.67 3.76 14.44
C PRO A 297 17.85 4.42 15.17
N ALA A 298 17.69 4.83 16.44
CA ALA A 298 18.78 5.45 17.22
C ALA A 298 20.02 4.55 17.36
N PHE A 299 19.83 3.22 17.26
CA PHE A 299 20.90 2.22 17.28
C PHE A 299 21.49 1.96 15.90
N ILE A 300 20.63 1.75 14.90
CA ILE A 300 20.99 1.17 13.59
C ILE A 300 21.33 2.27 12.56
N ARG A 301 20.58 3.36 12.56
CA ARG A 301 20.70 4.49 11.62
C ARG A 301 20.51 5.81 12.36
N PRO A 302 21.45 6.19 13.25
CA PRO A 302 21.30 7.40 14.02
C PRO A 302 21.40 8.65 13.13
N LEU A 303 20.69 9.72 13.50
CA LEU A 303 20.82 11.04 12.87
C LEU A 303 22.27 11.54 12.97
N ASP A 304 22.84 11.50 14.18
CA ASP A 304 24.24 11.87 14.44
C ASP A 304 25.07 10.66 14.91
N GLY A 305 26.28 10.54 14.36
CA GLY A 305 27.28 9.54 14.75
C GLY A 305 27.14 8.19 14.04
N LYS A 306 27.85 7.17 14.53
CA LYS A 306 27.84 5.81 13.96
C LYS A 306 26.85 4.88 14.67
N PRO A 307 26.40 3.79 14.03
CA PRO A 307 25.57 2.76 14.68
C PRO A 307 26.28 2.17 15.91
N ALA A 308 25.59 2.13 17.04
CA ALA A 308 26.16 1.73 18.33
C ALA A 308 25.06 1.42 19.36
N ARG A 309 25.45 0.83 20.50
CA ARG A 309 24.62 0.71 21.71
C ARG A 309 25.23 1.49 22.88
N PRO A 310 24.44 2.22 23.68
CA PRO A 310 24.92 2.84 24.90
C PRO A 310 25.15 1.80 26.00
N ALA A 311 25.82 2.21 27.08
CA ALA A 311 25.88 1.40 28.29
C ALA A 311 24.59 1.55 29.10
N GLU A 312 23.98 2.73 29.07
CA GLU A 312 22.78 3.05 29.83
C GLU A 312 21.80 3.92 29.03
N MET A 313 20.52 3.65 29.20
CA MET A 313 19.39 4.39 28.66
C MET A 313 18.57 4.99 29.80
N VAL A 314 18.27 6.28 29.70
CA VAL A 314 17.44 7.01 30.66
C VAL A 314 16.12 7.36 29.98
N VAL A 315 15.00 6.90 30.54
CA VAL A 315 13.67 7.03 29.91
C VAL A 315 12.75 7.91 30.75
N GLY A 316 12.15 8.91 30.10
CA GLY A 316 11.24 9.91 30.70
C GLY A 316 9.95 9.37 31.31
N ARG A 317 9.42 8.30 30.73
CA ARG A 317 8.13 7.67 31.11
C ARG A 317 8.35 6.32 31.77
N ARG A 318 7.68 6.11 32.90
CA ARG A 318 7.88 4.93 33.75
C ARG A 318 7.35 3.65 33.11
N ASP A 319 6.20 3.72 32.47
CA ASP A 319 5.58 2.62 31.72
C ASP A 319 6.48 2.14 30.57
N LEU A 320 7.06 3.06 29.80
CA LEU A 320 8.04 2.72 28.75
C LEU A 320 9.32 2.11 29.36
N CYS A 321 9.84 2.70 30.43
CA CYS A 321 11.02 2.18 31.12
C CYS A 321 10.80 0.74 31.63
N ASP A 322 9.66 0.48 32.27
CA ASP A 322 9.34 -0.84 32.84
C ASP A 322 9.15 -1.88 31.73
N ALA A 323 8.52 -1.51 30.60
CA ALA A 323 8.35 -2.37 29.43
C ALA A 323 9.69 -2.69 28.73
N TRP A 324 10.57 -1.69 28.59
CA TRP A 324 11.81 -1.82 27.81
C TRP A 324 12.99 -2.40 28.59
N LYS A 325 12.98 -2.34 29.92
CA LYS A 325 14.04 -2.89 30.76
C LYS A 325 14.42 -4.35 30.44
N PRO A 326 13.49 -5.32 30.31
CA PRO A 326 13.84 -6.69 29.94
C PRO A 326 14.40 -6.81 28.51
N TRP A 327 14.03 -5.89 27.62
CA TRP A 327 14.46 -5.87 26.23
C TRP A 327 15.87 -5.31 26.06
N LEU A 328 16.15 -4.18 26.69
CA LEU A 328 17.45 -3.53 26.73
C LEU A 328 18.50 -4.41 27.42
N ALA A 329 18.13 -5.12 28.48
CA ALA A 329 19.00 -6.08 29.16
C ALA A 329 19.50 -7.20 28.22
N LYS A 330 18.65 -7.70 27.30
CA LYS A 330 19.04 -8.76 26.34
C LYS A 330 20.10 -8.30 25.34
N ILE A 331 20.23 -6.98 25.14
CA ILE A 331 21.26 -6.36 24.32
C ILE A 331 22.29 -5.64 25.20
N GLY A 332 22.43 -5.97 26.48
CA GLY A 332 23.48 -5.44 27.35
C GLY A 332 23.41 -3.94 27.63
N VAL A 333 22.23 -3.32 27.51
CA VAL A 333 21.99 -1.90 27.80
C VAL A 333 21.24 -1.79 29.12
N GLY A 334 21.77 -1.01 30.07
CA GLY A 334 21.06 -0.65 31.31
C GLY A 334 19.89 0.28 31.02
N CYS A 335 18.80 0.18 31.79
CA CYS A 335 17.63 1.05 31.64
C CYS A 335 17.23 1.64 32.99
N ARG A 336 17.22 2.96 33.10
CA ARG A 336 16.75 3.70 34.28
C ARG A 336 15.64 4.68 33.91
N CYS A 337 14.71 4.90 34.84
CA CYS A 337 13.64 5.88 34.67
C CYS A 337 14.05 7.17 35.39
N GLU A 338 13.93 8.29 34.69
CA GLU A 338 14.14 9.63 35.23
C GLU A 338 13.02 10.52 34.68
N LYS A 339 12.35 11.30 35.54
CA LYS A 339 11.26 12.16 35.08
C LYS A 339 11.84 13.38 34.39
N ASP A 340 11.44 13.61 33.15
CA ASP A 340 11.92 14.73 32.29
C ASP A 340 13.46 14.79 32.16
N PRO A 341 14.08 13.79 31.50
CA PRO A 341 15.52 13.72 31.41
C PRO A 341 16.09 14.90 30.62
N GLN A 342 17.13 15.52 31.17
CA GLN A 342 17.85 16.65 30.56
C GLN A 342 19.28 16.23 30.19
N PRO A 343 19.79 16.58 29.00
CA PRO A 343 19.39 17.69 28.13
C PRO A 343 18.33 17.38 27.06
N VAL A 344 17.89 16.12 26.88
CA VAL A 344 16.98 15.78 25.75
C VAL A 344 15.66 16.56 25.83
N GLY A 345 15.10 16.79 27.02
CA GLY A 345 13.90 17.59 27.21
C GLY A 345 14.05 19.03 26.69
N GLN A 346 15.16 19.71 27.01
CA GLN A 346 15.49 21.04 26.49
C GLN A 346 15.69 21.07 24.97
N MET A 347 16.33 20.04 24.42
CA MET A 347 16.52 19.91 22.97
C MET A 347 15.17 19.77 22.24
N LEU A 348 14.28 18.93 22.77
CA LEU A 348 12.93 18.75 22.26
C LEU A 348 12.07 20.01 22.47
N GLU A 349 12.26 20.73 23.56
CA GLU A 349 11.56 22.00 23.80
C GLU A 349 12.02 23.10 22.83
N GLY A 350 13.32 23.24 22.60
CA GLY A 350 13.84 24.15 21.58
C GLY A 350 13.32 23.80 20.18
N MET A 351 13.10 22.51 19.90
CA MET A 351 12.52 22.05 18.65
C MET A 351 11.01 22.28 18.57
N HIS A 352 10.28 22.00 19.64
CA HIS A 352 8.86 22.25 19.73
C HIS A 352 8.55 23.75 19.59
N ARG A 353 9.35 24.62 20.20
CA ARG A 353 9.27 26.07 19.97
C ARG A 353 9.55 26.45 18.51
N LEU A 354 10.42 25.74 17.80
CA LEU A 354 10.64 25.98 16.36
C LEU A 354 9.47 25.49 15.50
N LEU A 355 8.83 24.38 15.88
CA LEU A 355 7.61 23.89 15.25
C LEU A 355 6.42 24.84 15.51
N GLU A 356 6.34 25.44 16.70
CA GLU A 356 5.33 26.45 17.06
C GLU A 356 5.66 27.85 16.49
N GLN A 357 6.93 28.19 16.26
CA GLN A 357 7.38 29.46 15.66
C GLN A 357 7.21 29.53 14.14
N GLU A 358 6.49 28.59 13.53
CA GLU A 358 6.00 28.73 12.15
C GLU A 358 4.78 29.66 12.00
N ASP A 359 4.36 30.38 13.05
CA ASP A 359 3.59 31.63 12.92
C ASP A 359 4.52 32.77 12.45
N LYS A 360 5.15 32.58 11.28
CA LYS A 360 5.73 33.70 10.53
C LYS A 360 4.57 34.47 9.89
N PRO A 361 4.64 35.82 9.79
CA PRO A 361 3.64 36.57 9.05
C PRO A 361 3.49 35.98 7.64
N PRO A 362 2.27 35.95 7.08
CA PRO A 362 2.05 35.51 5.70
C PRO A 362 3.09 36.16 4.79
N ALA A 363 3.58 35.45 3.78
CA ALA A 363 4.55 36.01 2.83
C ALA A 363 4.06 37.32 2.20
N GLU A 364 2.74 37.53 2.15
CA GLU A 364 2.09 38.78 1.76
C GLU A 364 2.55 39.99 2.58
N ASP A 365 2.73 39.82 3.89
CA ASP A 365 3.04 40.88 4.86
C ASP A 365 4.55 41.10 5.06
N VAL A 366 5.40 40.27 4.44
CA VAL A 366 6.85 40.37 4.52
C VAL A 366 7.40 41.17 3.33
N ASP A 367 8.12 42.26 3.62
CA ASP A 367 8.89 42.95 2.58
C ASP A 367 10.19 42.18 2.31
N ILE A 368 10.21 41.46 1.18
CA ILE A 368 11.35 40.67 0.72
C ILE A 368 12.63 41.53 0.58
N ARG A 369 12.52 42.86 0.46
CA ARG A 369 13.67 43.78 0.37
C ARG A 369 14.43 43.96 1.67
N ASP A 370 13.83 43.58 2.79
CA ASP A 370 14.48 43.68 4.10
C ASP A 370 15.56 42.60 4.30
N PHE A 371 15.56 41.55 3.47
CA PHE A 371 16.55 40.48 3.55
C PHE A 371 17.86 40.85 2.84
N PRO A 372 19.04 40.57 3.45
CA PRO A 372 20.34 40.84 2.85
C PRO A 372 20.52 40.13 1.49
N PRO A 373 20.93 40.82 0.42
CA PRO A 373 21.14 40.21 -0.88
C PRO A 373 22.39 39.32 -0.89
N THR A 374 22.33 38.23 -1.65
CA THR A 374 23.46 37.32 -1.90
C THR A 374 23.55 36.96 -3.38
N ASP A 375 24.70 36.46 -3.84
CA ASP A 375 24.89 36.00 -5.22
C ASP A 375 24.32 34.59 -5.48
N ALA A 376 23.64 34.01 -4.49
CA ALA A 376 23.13 32.65 -4.55
C ALA A 376 22.08 32.47 -5.66
N VAL A 377 22.07 31.27 -6.23
CA VAL A 377 21.03 30.79 -7.15
C VAL A 377 20.25 29.71 -6.42
N TRP A 378 18.94 29.86 -6.33
CA TRP A 378 18.07 28.88 -5.70
C TRP A 378 17.25 28.15 -6.77
N GLN A 379 16.97 26.88 -6.53
CA GLN A 379 16.02 26.05 -7.27
C GLN A 379 14.89 25.69 -6.32
N ALA A 380 13.65 25.82 -6.76
CA ALA A 380 12.50 25.48 -5.93
C ALA A 380 11.40 24.82 -6.74
N ASP A 381 10.82 23.76 -6.18
CA ASP A 381 9.66 23.09 -6.76
C ASP A 381 8.94 22.24 -5.72
N PHE A 382 7.79 21.70 -6.12
CA PHE A 382 7.05 20.69 -5.40
C PHE A 382 7.43 19.29 -5.87
N VAL A 383 7.56 18.38 -4.92
CA VAL A 383 7.81 16.96 -5.16
C VAL A 383 6.90 16.13 -4.26
N ARG A 384 6.51 14.95 -4.72
CA ARG A 384 5.88 13.96 -3.83
C ARG A 384 6.91 13.48 -2.82
N SER A 385 6.55 13.49 -1.54
CA SER A 385 7.44 13.00 -0.49
C SER A 385 7.93 11.59 -0.81
N PRO A 386 9.23 11.28 -0.75
CA PRO A 386 9.71 9.93 -1.02
C PRO A 386 9.25 8.91 0.04
N ALA A 387 8.83 9.39 1.21
CA ALA A 387 8.27 8.56 2.28
C ALA A 387 6.74 8.47 2.19
N TRP A 388 6.22 7.32 2.62
CA TRP A 388 4.79 7.10 2.80
C TRP A 388 4.36 7.60 4.17
N VAL A 389 3.29 8.38 4.21
CA VAL A 389 2.63 8.83 5.45
C VAL A 389 1.32 8.07 5.59
N MET A 390 1.00 7.68 6.83
CA MET A 390 -0.28 7.05 7.15
C MET A 390 -1.19 8.06 7.83
N ASN A 391 -2.43 8.20 7.39
CA ASN A 391 -3.45 8.90 8.15
C ASN A 391 -4.78 8.12 8.17
N GLU A 392 -5.66 8.42 9.14
CA GLU A 392 -6.93 7.69 9.31
C GLU A 392 -7.96 7.95 8.19
N ARG A 393 -7.76 9.02 7.39
CA ARG A 393 -8.73 9.50 6.40
C ARG A 393 -8.46 8.97 5.00
N GLU A 394 -7.20 8.90 4.60
CA GLU A 394 -6.71 8.59 3.26
C GLU A 394 -5.89 7.29 3.24
N GLY A 395 -5.50 6.75 4.40
CA GLY A 395 -4.65 5.58 4.51
C GLY A 395 -3.18 5.94 4.24
N ALA A 396 -2.46 5.08 3.54
CA ALA A 396 -1.09 5.34 3.14
C ALA A 396 -1.07 6.24 1.90
N TYR A 397 -0.43 7.40 1.99
CA TYR A 397 -0.30 8.35 0.88
C TYR A 397 1.06 9.05 0.89
N ARG A 398 1.44 9.65 -0.23
CA ARG A 398 2.65 10.49 -0.35
C ARG A 398 2.22 11.96 -0.40
N PRO A 399 2.38 12.74 0.68
CA PRO A 399 2.04 14.15 0.65
C PRO A 399 2.91 14.88 -0.36
N TRP A 400 2.43 16.02 -0.84
CA TRP A 400 3.28 16.96 -1.54
C TRP A 400 4.23 17.62 -0.55
N SER A 401 5.45 17.88 -1.02
CA SER A 401 6.49 18.57 -0.28
C SER A 401 7.04 19.69 -1.14
N VAL A 402 7.34 20.82 -0.53
CA VAL A 402 8.16 21.86 -1.15
C VAL A 402 9.62 21.60 -0.81
N LEU A 403 10.49 21.79 -1.80
CA LEU A 403 11.94 21.80 -1.61
C LEU A 403 12.48 23.12 -2.17
N VAL A 404 13.28 23.81 -1.36
CA VAL A 404 14.06 24.98 -1.77
C VAL A 404 15.53 24.61 -1.61
N LEU A 405 16.27 24.61 -2.72
CA LEU A 405 17.66 24.20 -2.81
C LEU A 405 18.52 25.40 -3.19
N GLU A 406 19.65 25.61 -2.50
CA GLU A 406 20.72 26.44 -3.04
C GLU A 406 21.51 25.63 -4.07
N LYS A 407 21.68 26.14 -5.29
CA LYS A 407 22.31 25.38 -6.39
C LYS A 407 23.79 25.10 -6.16
N SER A 408 24.50 26.02 -5.51
CA SER A 408 25.95 25.92 -5.29
C SER A 408 26.34 26.52 -3.93
N PRO A 409 26.58 25.71 -2.89
CA PRO A 409 26.57 24.24 -2.92
C PRO A 409 25.15 23.67 -2.95
N ALA A 410 24.94 22.56 -3.69
CA ALA A 410 23.68 21.82 -3.76
C ALA A 410 23.22 21.37 -2.36
N SER A 411 22.43 22.22 -1.71
CA SER A 411 22.06 22.06 -0.30
C SER A 411 20.65 22.54 -0.07
N ALA A 412 19.85 21.73 0.63
CA ALA A 412 18.49 22.10 0.97
C ALA A 412 18.49 23.27 1.96
N LEU A 413 17.80 24.34 1.59
CA LEU A 413 17.52 25.49 2.44
C LEU A 413 16.26 25.25 3.26
N LEU A 414 15.25 24.64 2.65
CA LEU A 414 13.97 24.31 3.26
C LEU A 414 13.37 23.05 2.61
N THR A 415 12.86 22.16 3.44
CA THR A 415 12.02 21.03 3.04
C THR A 415 10.81 20.99 3.96
N ALA A 416 9.60 21.02 3.41
CA ALA A 416 8.37 20.99 4.21
C ALA A 416 7.25 20.26 3.47
N HIS A 417 6.33 19.64 4.21
CA HIS A 417 5.10 19.07 3.64
C HIS A 417 4.06 20.15 3.43
N THR A 418 3.28 20.03 2.36
CA THR A 418 2.16 20.92 2.10
C THR A 418 0.90 20.42 2.82
N PRO A 419 0.03 21.31 3.34
CA PRO A 419 -1.25 20.94 3.94
C PRO A 419 -2.30 20.44 2.92
N GLY A 420 -2.01 20.49 1.62
CA GLY A 420 -2.92 20.12 0.54
C GLY A 420 -2.20 20.14 -0.81
N ASP A 421 -2.97 20.25 -1.90
CA ASP A 421 -2.41 20.31 -3.25
C ASP A 421 -1.52 21.55 -3.46
N PRO A 422 -0.43 21.45 -4.25
CA PRO A 422 0.48 22.54 -4.50
C PRO A 422 -0.21 23.73 -5.16
N THR A 423 0.16 24.94 -4.73
CA THR A 423 -0.28 26.18 -5.36
C THR A 423 0.89 27.14 -5.49
N PRO A 424 0.87 28.06 -6.47
CA PRO A 424 1.89 29.10 -6.61
C PRO A 424 2.04 29.97 -5.35
N ASP A 425 0.93 30.30 -4.67
CA ASP A 425 0.96 31.07 -3.42
C ASP A 425 1.74 30.35 -2.32
N MET A 426 1.59 29.03 -2.22
CA MET A 426 2.34 28.22 -1.26
C MET A 426 3.83 28.21 -1.59
N LEU A 427 4.20 28.15 -2.87
CA LEU A 427 5.62 28.18 -3.26
C LEU A 427 6.27 29.50 -2.84
N LEU A 428 5.57 30.62 -3.04
CA LEU A 428 6.01 31.93 -2.58
C LEU A 428 6.16 31.96 -1.05
N GLU A 429 5.17 31.45 -0.31
CA GLU A 429 5.20 31.34 1.14
C GLU A 429 6.48 30.61 1.62
N PHE A 430 6.76 29.44 1.05
CA PHE A 430 7.94 28.66 1.41
C PHE A 430 9.27 29.31 0.98
N LEU A 431 9.30 30.02 -0.15
CA LEU A 431 10.48 30.80 -0.56
C LEU A 431 10.77 31.92 0.43
N VAL A 432 9.76 32.68 0.86
CA VAL A 432 9.93 33.73 1.87
C VAL A 432 10.38 33.13 3.20
N ARG A 433 9.80 31.98 3.61
CA ARG A 433 10.25 31.25 4.81
C ARG A 433 11.73 30.85 4.74
N ALA A 434 12.21 30.43 3.56
CA ALA A 434 13.61 30.13 3.33
C ALA A 434 14.48 31.41 3.40
N MET A 435 14.00 32.56 2.92
CA MET A 435 14.70 33.85 3.01
C MET A 435 14.81 34.38 4.44
N CYS A 436 13.84 34.12 5.30
CA CYS A 436 13.92 34.44 6.73
C CYS A 436 15.07 33.73 7.46
N GLY A 437 15.71 32.74 6.83
CA GLY A 437 16.75 31.91 7.42
C GLY A 437 16.19 30.65 8.08
N THR A 438 16.98 29.59 8.02
CA THR A 438 16.77 28.30 8.68
C THR A 438 17.94 28.01 9.62
N ARG A 439 17.83 26.99 10.49
CA ARG A 439 18.84 26.73 11.52
C ARG A 439 20.27 26.68 10.94
N GLY A 440 21.14 27.57 11.45
CA GLY A 440 22.54 27.66 11.04
C GLY A 440 22.80 28.54 9.80
N ARG A 441 21.77 29.11 9.17
CA ARG A 441 21.91 30.04 8.03
C ARG A 441 21.20 31.38 8.33
N PRO A 442 21.88 32.53 8.16
CA PRO A 442 21.25 33.82 8.37
C PRO A 442 20.17 34.08 7.32
N ALA A 443 19.27 35.02 7.64
CA ALA A 443 18.31 35.52 6.66
C ALA A 443 19.05 36.06 5.44
N GLN A 444 18.61 35.67 4.26
CA GLN A 444 19.27 36.02 3.01
C GLN A 444 18.29 35.99 1.85
N ARG A 445 18.61 36.76 0.82
CA ARG A 445 17.84 36.83 -0.41
C ARG A 445 18.70 36.50 -1.62
N PRO A 446 18.31 35.51 -2.44
CA PRO A 446 19.11 35.10 -3.59
C PRO A 446 19.11 36.16 -4.69
N ARG A 447 20.09 36.05 -5.58
CA ARG A 447 20.15 36.82 -6.83
C ARG A 447 19.15 36.29 -7.85
N LEU A 448 18.95 34.98 -7.88
CA LEU A 448 18.17 34.27 -8.90
C LEU A 448 17.43 33.08 -8.29
N ILE A 449 16.17 32.91 -8.67
CA ILE A 449 15.37 31.70 -8.42
C ILE A 449 15.06 31.04 -9.78
N GLU A 450 15.43 29.77 -9.91
CA GLU A 450 15.09 28.89 -11.03
C GLU A 450 13.87 28.03 -10.65
N LEU A 451 12.89 27.95 -11.55
CA LEU A 451 11.65 27.17 -11.40
C LEU A 451 11.45 26.32 -12.67
N SER A 452 10.85 25.13 -12.55
CA SER A 452 10.43 24.32 -13.71
C SER A 452 8.96 24.50 -14.10
N ASP A 453 8.11 24.90 -13.16
CA ASP A 453 6.68 25.07 -13.40
C ASP A 453 6.35 26.46 -13.98
N SER A 454 5.60 26.50 -15.08
CA SER A 454 5.22 27.75 -15.75
C SER A 454 4.23 28.58 -14.94
N ASP A 455 3.28 27.93 -14.26
CA ASP A 455 2.25 28.62 -13.48
C ASP A 455 2.88 29.30 -12.25
N GLY A 456 3.78 28.59 -11.57
CA GLY A 456 4.65 29.13 -10.53
C GLY A 456 5.49 30.29 -11.04
N TYR A 457 6.16 30.14 -12.19
CA TYR A 457 6.96 31.22 -12.77
C TYR A 457 6.16 32.49 -13.04
N ASP A 458 5.02 32.40 -13.73
CA ASP A 458 4.21 33.56 -14.08
C ASP A 458 3.63 34.26 -12.85
N HIS A 459 3.26 33.49 -11.82
CA HIS A 459 2.75 34.02 -10.57
C HIS A 459 3.85 34.68 -9.71
N LEU A 460 5.02 34.05 -9.57
CA LEU A 460 6.07 34.50 -8.67
C LEU A 460 6.91 35.64 -9.26
N ARG A 461 7.14 35.66 -10.58
CA ARG A 461 8.04 36.61 -11.25
C ARG A 461 7.78 38.07 -10.88
N PRO A 462 6.55 38.62 -10.95
CA PRO A 462 6.32 40.04 -10.68
C PRO A 462 6.76 40.47 -9.28
N ARG A 463 6.52 39.62 -8.28
CA ARG A 463 6.84 39.91 -6.88
C ARG A 463 8.33 39.75 -6.60
N LEU A 464 8.96 38.71 -7.15
CA LEU A 464 10.40 38.47 -7.02
C LEU A 464 11.21 39.58 -7.70
N GLU A 465 10.85 39.97 -8.92
CA GLU A 465 11.54 41.03 -9.66
C GLU A 465 11.35 42.41 -9.01
N ALA A 466 10.18 42.70 -8.45
CA ALA A 466 9.94 43.92 -7.67
C ALA A 466 10.82 44.00 -6.41
N ALA A 467 11.21 42.86 -5.86
CA ALA A 467 12.19 42.80 -4.78
C ALA A 467 13.64 42.92 -5.31
N GLY A 468 13.90 42.66 -6.59
CA GLY A 468 15.25 42.62 -7.16
C GLY A 468 15.87 41.22 -7.15
N ILE A 469 15.04 40.19 -7.14
CA ILE A 469 15.41 38.78 -7.37
C ILE A 469 15.04 38.44 -8.81
N ALA A 470 16.00 37.97 -9.61
CA ALA A 470 15.67 37.46 -10.92
C ALA A 470 14.89 36.14 -10.80
N CYS A 471 13.89 35.94 -11.65
CA CYS A 471 13.16 34.68 -11.74
C CYS A 471 13.38 34.08 -13.14
N ARG A 472 13.71 32.79 -13.23
CA ARG A 472 13.98 32.10 -14.49
C ARG A 472 13.21 30.78 -14.55
N LEU A 473 12.41 30.62 -15.60
CA LEU A 473 11.86 29.33 -15.99
C LEU A 473 12.96 28.51 -16.67
N VAL A 474 13.18 27.28 -16.22
CA VAL A 474 14.13 26.33 -16.79
C VAL A 474 13.44 25.00 -17.08
N ASP A 475 13.79 24.36 -18.20
CA ASP A 475 13.18 23.08 -18.56
C ASP A 475 13.62 21.93 -17.63
N GLU A 476 14.85 22.00 -17.11
CA GLU A 476 15.38 21.03 -16.15
C GLU A 476 16.19 21.71 -15.04
N MET A 477 16.01 21.19 -13.81
CA MET A 477 16.81 21.53 -12.63
C MET A 477 17.64 20.32 -12.19
N PRO A 478 18.83 20.07 -12.78
CA PRO A 478 19.57 18.84 -12.53
C PRO A 478 20.03 18.71 -11.07
N GLU A 479 20.50 19.78 -10.43
CA GLU A 479 20.93 19.73 -9.03
C GLU A 479 19.77 19.44 -8.07
N PHE A 480 18.61 20.04 -8.32
CA PHE A 480 17.35 19.72 -7.62
C PHE A 480 16.95 18.26 -7.81
N ASN A 481 16.95 17.77 -9.05
CA ASN A 481 16.55 16.40 -9.37
C ASN A 481 17.50 15.38 -8.74
N ASP A 482 18.81 15.60 -8.81
CA ASP A 482 19.80 14.72 -8.19
C ASP A 482 19.63 14.69 -6.67
N PHE A 483 19.39 15.85 -6.04
CA PHE A 483 19.08 15.92 -4.61
C PHE A 483 17.81 15.13 -4.25
N CYS A 484 16.73 15.24 -5.04
CA CYS A 484 15.50 14.47 -4.82
C CYS A 484 15.73 12.96 -4.94
N LEU A 485 16.54 12.52 -5.91
CA LEU A 485 16.89 11.10 -6.06
C LEU A 485 17.73 10.59 -4.88
N ASP A 486 18.67 11.38 -4.38
CA ASP A 486 19.47 11.04 -3.21
C ASP A 486 18.61 10.97 -1.94
N LEU A 487 17.67 11.90 -1.78
CA LEU A 487 16.68 11.83 -0.70
C LEU A 487 15.82 10.56 -0.82
N ALA A 488 15.35 10.22 -2.02
CA ALA A 488 14.57 9.01 -2.25
C ALA A 488 15.35 7.72 -1.93
N ARG A 489 16.63 7.65 -2.30
CA ARG A 489 17.54 6.53 -1.94
C ARG A 489 17.71 6.36 -0.44
N SER A 490 17.61 7.45 0.33
CA SER A 490 17.79 7.39 1.78
C SER A 490 16.61 6.77 2.54
N VAL A 491 15.42 6.75 1.92
CA VAL A 491 14.17 6.29 2.56
C VAL A 491 14.02 4.78 2.49
N ASP A 492 14.30 4.17 1.35
CA ASP A 492 14.10 2.73 1.15
C ASP A 492 15.30 1.87 1.56
N GLY A 493 15.03 0.61 1.90
CA GLY A 493 16.07 -0.42 1.97
C GLY A 493 16.34 -1.06 0.60
N SER A 494 17.45 -1.79 0.51
CA SER A 494 17.91 -2.42 -0.74
C SER A 494 16.97 -3.53 -1.25
N GLU A 495 16.04 -4.00 -0.42
CA GLU A 495 15.04 -5.02 -0.74
C GLU A 495 14.03 -4.59 -1.82
N LYS A 496 13.78 -3.28 -2.00
CA LYS A 496 12.82 -2.79 -3.00
C LYS A 496 13.32 -2.81 -4.44
N CYS A 497 14.60 -3.13 -4.67
CA CYS A 497 15.16 -3.42 -5.99
C CYS A 497 14.91 -2.34 -7.06
N ALA A 498 15.20 -1.07 -6.78
CA ALA A 498 15.02 0.02 -7.74
C ALA A 498 15.66 -0.30 -9.10
N LEU A 499 14.90 -0.16 -10.18
CA LEU A 499 15.40 -0.31 -11.56
C LEU A 499 16.50 0.72 -11.85
N ALA A 500 16.36 1.93 -11.32
CA ALA A 500 17.36 2.99 -11.45
C ALA A 500 18.74 2.62 -10.89
N ASP A 501 18.79 1.73 -9.90
CA ASP A 501 20.04 1.24 -9.29
C ASP A 501 20.57 -0.03 -9.99
N GLY A 502 19.86 -0.51 -11.02
CA GLY A 502 20.23 -1.66 -11.84
C GLY A 502 21.54 -1.44 -12.62
N LYS A 503 22.40 -2.47 -12.64
CA LYS A 503 23.71 -2.37 -13.31
C LYS A 503 23.54 -2.06 -14.79
N GLY A 504 24.02 -0.88 -15.20
CA GLY A 504 24.02 -0.41 -16.58
C GLY A 504 22.66 0.00 -17.13
N VAL A 505 21.62 0.06 -16.28
CA VAL A 505 20.27 0.46 -16.69
C VAL A 505 20.27 1.94 -17.07
N THR A 506 19.62 2.26 -18.18
CA THR A 506 19.49 3.63 -18.71
C THR A 506 18.04 4.10 -18.67
N ARG A 507 17.82 5.42 -18.68
CA ARG A 507 16.46 6.00 -18.68
C ARG A 507 15.63 5.55 -19.88
N THR A 508 16.21 5.46 -21.07
CA THR A 508 15.53 4.97 -22.28
C THR A 508 15.07 3.52 -22.15
N GLN A 509 15.83 2.67 -21.46
CA GLN A 509 15.42 1.28 -21.20
C GLN A 509 14.29 1.21 -20.16
N MET A 510 14.33 2.06 -19.14
CA MET A 510 13.25 2.16 -18.16
C MET A 510 11.95 2.62 -18.82
N GLU A 511 12.00 3.67 -19.64
CA GLU A 511 10.85 4.18 -20.40
C GLU A 511 10.22 3.09 -21.27
N SER A 512 11.03 2.42 -22.11
CA SER A 512 10.58 1.29 -22.94
C SER A 512 9.95 0.17 -22.10
N PHE A 513 10.51 -0.12 -20.93
CA PHE A 513 9.97 -1.13 -20.01
C PHE A 513 8.60 -0.71 -19.44
N TYR A 514 8.43 0.53 -18.98
CA TYR A 514 7.15 0.98 -18.43
C TYR A 514 6.03 0.99 -19.49
N GLU A 515 6.35 1.35 -20.73
CA GLU A 515 5.42 1.17 -21.86
C GLU A 515 5.04 -0.30 -22.07
N ALA A 516 6.02 -1.20 -22.04
CA ALA A 516 5.79 -2.64 -22.20
C ALA A 516 4.97 -3.22 -21.04
N ALA A 517 5.21 -2.75 -19.82
CA ALA A 517 4.47 -3.13 -18.63
C ALA A 517 3.02 -2.63 -18.69
N GLU A 518 2.80 -1.39 -19.11
CA GLU A 518 1.46 -0.84 -19.34
C GLU A 518 0.69 -1.68 -20.37
N TYR A 519 1.34 -1.99 -21.50
CA TYR A 519 0.77 -2.86 -22.54
C TYR A 519 0.41 -4.25 -22.01
N TYR A 520 1.36 -4.92 -21.34
CA TYR A 520 1.15 -6.26 -20.78
C TYR A 520 -0.02 -6.28 -19.79
N PHE A 521 -0.11 -5.26 -18.92
CA PHE A 521 -1.21 -5.16 -17.97
C PHE A 521 -2.55 -4.99 -18.66
N ARG A 522 -2.64 -4.08 -19.64
CA ARG A 522 -3.88 -3.83 -20.42
C ARG A 522 -4.34 -5.05 -21.19
N GLU A 523 -3.41 -5.84 -21.72
CA GLU A 523 -3.72 -7.07 -22.44
C GLU A 523 -4.16 -8.23 -21.55
N ALA A 524 -3.90 -8.13 -20.24
CA ALA A 524 -4.33 -9.06 -19.21
C ALA A 524 -4.14 -10.55 -19.60
N PRO A 525 -2.91 -10.97 -19.99
CA PRO A 525 -2.65 -12.32 -20.52
C PRO A 525 -3.06 -13.45 -19.56
N TRP A 526 -3.05 -13.19 -18.24
CA TRP A 526 -3.51 -14.11 -17.20
C TRP A 526 -4.97 -14.55 -17.33
N ARG A 527 -5.81 -13.81 -18.06
CA ARG A 527 -7.21 -14.20 -18.36
C ARG A 527 -7.32 -15.25 -19.46
N ARG A 528 -6.29 -15.37 -20.31
CA ARG A 528 -6.32 -16.20 -21.53
C ARG A 528 -5.38 -17.40 -21.45
N VAL A 529 -4.43 -17.40 -20.51
CA VAL A 529 -3.45 -18.47 -20.36
C VAL A 529 -4.14 -19.80 -19.96
N PRO A 530 -3.83 -20.92 -20.64
CA PRO A 530 -4.42 -22.23 -20.34
C PRO A 530 -3.76 -22.85 -19.10
N GLY A 531 -4.13 -22.36 -17.92
CA GLY A 531 -3.58 -22.81 -16.64
C GLY A 531 -2.20 -22.22 -16.34
N GLU A 532 -1.50 -22.79 -15.37
CA GLU A 532 -0.12 -22.43 -15.02
C GLU A 532 0.87 -23.23 -15.89
N VAL A 533 0.69 -23.20 -17.21
CA VAL A 533 1.57 -23.89 -18.16
C VAL A 533 2.76 -22.98 -18.49
N PRO A 534 4.01 -23.43 -18.26
CA PRO A 534 5.18 -22.65 -18.63
C PRO A 534 5.28 -22.43 -20.14
N ILE A 535 5.74 -21.24 -20.52
CA ILE A 535 6.12 -20.90 -21.88
C ILE A 535 7.65 -20.97 -21.95
N GLU A 536 8.18 -21.89 -22.74
CA GLU A 536 9.60 -21.90 -23.08
C GLU A 536 9.93 -20.70 -23.96
N ILE A 537 10.96 -19.96 -23.57
CA ILE A 537 11.51 -18.80 -24.27
C ILE A 537 12.92 -19.13 -24.69
N ARG A 538 13.22 -19.06 -25.98
CA ARG A 538 14.59 -19.10 -26.51
C ARG A 538 14.92 -17.75 -27.13
N CYS A 539 16.01 -17.16 -26.67
CA CYS A 539 16.58 -15.94 -27.21
C CYS A 539 17.71 -16.29 -28.20
N ASP A 540 18.06 -15.36 -29.08
CA ASP A 540 19.18 -15.49 -30.01
C ASP A 540 20.54 -15.62 -29.31
N ASP A 541 20.66 -15.13 -28.08
CA ASP A 541 21.89 -15.29 -27.29
C ASP A 541 22.00 -16.73 -26.75
N PRO A 542 22.94 -17.54 -27.29
CA PRO A 542 23.10 -18.93 -26.86
C PRO A 542 23.55 -19.04 -25.40
N ALA A 543 24.18 -18.00 -24.84
CA ALA A 543 24.65 -18.00 -23.45
C ALA A 543 23.51 -17.90 -22.44
N MET A 544 22.37 -17.33 -22.83
CA MET A 544 21.19 -17.20 -21.97
C MET A 544 20.46 -18.53 -21.75
N GLY A 545 20.58 -19.47 -22.69
CA GLY A 545 19.86 -20.75 -22.66
C GLY A 545 18.33 -20.60 -22.75
N PRO A 546 17.58 -21.72 -22.70
CA PRO A 546 16.12 -21.66 -22.61
C PRO A 546 15.69 -21.11 -21.25
N ARG A 547 14.67 -20.24 -21.25
CA ARG A 547 14.03 -19.68 -20.06
C ARG A 547 12.56 -20.09 -20.02
N TYR A 548 11.95 -20.05 -18.85
CA TYR A 548 10.60 -20.55 -18.65
C TYR A 548 9.72 -19.48 -18.02
N ALA A 549 8.80 -18.92 -18.80
CA ALA A 549 7.87 -17.90 -18.34
C ALA A 549 6.60 -18.54 -17.75
N VAL A 550 6.19 -18.06 -16.58
CA VAL A 550 4.91 -18.35 -15.96
C VAL A 550 4.16 -17.02 -15.79
N VAL A 551 3.00 -16.92 -16.44
CA VAL A 551 2.10 -15.77 -16.32
C VAL A 551 1.41 -15.82 -14.96
N LEU A 552 1.58 -14.77 -14.15
CA LEU A 552 0.97 -14.66 -12.83
C LEU A 552 -0.38 -13.93 -12.93
N GLY A 553 -1.38 -14.39 -12.18
CA GLY A 553 -2.63 -13.63 -12.00
C GLY A 553 -3.93 -14.41 -12.18
N ARG A 554 -3.89 -15.69 -12.55
CA ARG A 554 -5.11 -16.50 -12.77
C ARG A 554 -6.03 -16.57 -11.53
N THR A 555 -5.46 -16.53 -10.33
CA THR A 555 -6.21 -16.52 -9.07
C THR A 555 -6.52 -15.11 -8.54
N GLY A 556 -5.97 -14.06 -9.18
CA GLY A 556 -6.10 -12.67 -8.71
C GLY A 556 -5.28 -12.33 -7.46
N VAL A 557 -4.41 -13.23 -6.99
CA VAL A 557 -3.55 -12.97 -5.82
C VAL A 557 -2.44 -11.99 -6.17
N GLN A 558 -1.64 -12.32 -7.20
CA GLN A 558 -0.54 -11.50 -7.70
C GLN A 558 -0.62 -11.50 -9.22
N LEU A 559 -0.66 -10.30 -9.83
CA LEU A 559 -0.60 -10.14 -11.28
C LEU A 559 0.87 -9.91 -11.68
N GLY A 560 1.29 -10.44 -12.83
CA GLY A 560 2.68 -10.29 -13.26
C GLY A 560 3.20 -11.35 -14.23
N LEU A 561 4.52 -11.46 -14.27
CA LEU A 561 5.25 -12.45 -15.05
C LEU A 561 6.48 -12.90 -14.24
N CYS A 562 6.69 -14.21 -14.15
CA CYS A 562 7.91 -14.78 -13.58
C CYS A 562 8.65 -15.56 -14.67
N VAL A 563 9.92 -15.24 -14.91
CA VAL A 563 10.77 -15.91 -15.90
C VAL A 563 11.89 -16.65 -15.18
N TYR A 564 11.77 -17.97 -15.13
CA TYR A 564 12.71 -18.86 -14.47
C TYR A 564 13.90 -19.21 -15.36
N ASP A 565 15.05 -19.41 -14.71
CA ASP A 565 16.29 -19.81 -15.36
C ASP A 565 16.32 -21.28 -15.78
N ASP A 566 15.54 -22.13 -15.09
CA ASP A 566 15.66 -23.58 -15.17
C ASP A 566 14.30 -24.29 -15.10
N LEU A 567 14.15 -25.36 -15.87
CA LEU A 567 12.88 -26.09 -15.98
C LEU A 567 12.54 -26.87 -14.71
N GLU A 568 13.53 -27.47 -14.06
CA GLU A 568 13.30 -28.27 -12.86
C GLU A 568 12.91 -27.38 -11.69
N ILE A 569 13.53 -26.20 -11.56
CA ILE A 569 13.08 -25.16 -10.61
C ILE A 569 11.64 -24.72 -10.95
N THR A 570 11.32 -24.48 -12.22
CA THR A 570 9.98 -24.09 -12.64
C THR A 570 8.94 -25.14 -12.23
N LYS A 571 9.20 -26.42 -12.51
CA LYS A 571 8.33 -27.54 -12.13
C LYS A 571 8.21 -27.68 -10.61
N ALA A 572 9.32 -27.52 -9.87
CA ALA A 572 9.32 -27.60 -8.41
C ALA A 572 8.48 -26.47 -7.78
N MET A 573 8.59 -25.25 -8.30
CA MET A 573 7.79 -24.10 -7.88
C MET A 573 6.30 -24.32 -8.17
N LEU A 574 5.93 -24.75 -9.38
CA LEU A 574 4.55 -25.06 -9.74
C LEU A 574 3.97 -26.25 -8.95
N GLY A 575 4.81 -27.22 -8.61
CA GLY A 575 4.43 -28.37 -7.79
C GLY A 575 4.20 -28.02 -6.31
N GLY A 576 4.77 -26.90 -5.84
CA GLY A 576 4.83 -26.53 -4.42
C GLY A 576 5.91 -27.28 -3.64
N TYR A 577 6.92 -27.81 -4.34
CA TYR A 577 8.04 -28.56 -3.75
C TYR A 577 9.25 -27.68 -3.42
N ALA A 578 9.29 -26.46 -3.96
CA ALA A 578 10.34 -25.47 -3.70
C ALA A 578 9.76 -24.24 -3.00
N GLY A 579 10.49 -23.71 -2.02
CA GLY A 579 10.15 -22.47 -1.32
C GLY A 579 10.70 -21.22 -2.00
N PRO A 580 10.32 -20.02 -1.54
CA PRO A 580 10.83 -18.75 -2.07
C PRO A 580 12.37 -18.64 -2.07
N ASP A 581 13.03 -19.25 -1.08
CA ASP A 581 14.48 -19.22 -0.90
C ASP A 581 15.26 -20.03 -1.94
N GLU A 582 14.59 -20.91 -2.69
CA GLU A 582 15.17 -21.71 -3.77
C GLU A 582 14.92 -21.08 -5.16
N ASN A 583 14.23 -19.94 -5.18
CA ASN A 583 13.76 -19.33 -6.41
C ASN A 583 14.91 -18.65 -7.19
N ARG A 584 14.99 -18.95 -8.48
CA ARG A 584 15.92 -18.35 -9.42
C ARG A 584 15.15 -17.86 -10.65
N ALA A 585 14.72 -16.61 -10.60
CA ALA A 585 13.84 -16.04 -11.61
C ALA A 585 14.01 -14.52 -11.73
N LEU A 586 13.65 -13.99 -12.88
CA LEU A 586 13.38 -12.57 -13.08
C LEU A 586 11.86 -12.37 -13.02
N ALA A 587 11.39 -11.55 -12.09
CA ALA A 587 9.96 -11.34 -11.86
C ALA A 587 9.58 -9.88 -12.05
N VAL A 588 8.40 -9.65 -12.61
CA VAL A 588 7.66 -8.40 -12.53
C VAL A 588 6.32 -8.65 -11.87
N CYS A 589 6.04 -7.88 -10.81
CA CYS A 589 4.83 -7.96 -10.02
C CYS A 589 4.10 -6.63 -10.10
N TYR A 590 2.79 -6.67 -10.37
CA TYR A 590 1.94 -5.50 -10.33
C TYR A 590 1.23 -5.39 -8.98
N ASP A 591 1.27 -4.22 -8.37
CA ASP A 591 0.45 -3.88 -7.21
C ASP A 591 0.28 -2.35 -7.09
N GLU A 592 -0.19 -1.88 -5.95
CA GLU A 592 -0.22 -0.47 -5.58
C GLU A 592 1.21 0.11 -5.42
N ALA A 593 1.34 1.43 -5.56
CA ALA A 593 2.63 2.14 -5.63
C ALA A 593 3.61 1.85 -4.49
N GLN A 594 3.15 1.37 -3.33
CA GLN A 594 3.97 1.06 -2.16
C GLN A 594 4.98 -0.06 -2.41
N ILE A 595 4.76 -0.93 -3.40
CA ILE A 595 5.72 -1.99 -3.75
C ILE A 595 6.95 -1.46 -4.49
N MET A 596 6.87 -0.24 -5.02
CA MET A 596 7.95 0.37 -5.79
C MET A 596 9.00 1.00 -4.87
N ALA A 597 10.23 1.05 -5.36
CA ALA A 597 11.26 1.89 -4.76
C ALA A 597 10.94 3.38 -4.99
N ALA A 598 11.19 4.21 -3.99
CA ALA A 598 10.97 5.66 -3.97
C ALA A 598 11.72 6.36 -5.10
N VAL A 599 12.91 5.85 -5.46
CA VAL A 599 13.70 6.35 -6.60
C VAL A 599 12.95 6.14 -7.91
N ASP A 600 12.43 4.95 -8.15
CA ASP A 600 11.66 4.65 -9.36
C ASP A 600 10.34 5.43 -9.37
N LEU A 601 9.64 5.54 -8.23
CA LEU A 601 8.44 6.38 -8.10
C LEU A 601 8.72 7.83 -8.50
N GLN A 602 9.80 8.41 -7.98
CA GLN A 602 10.21 9.78 -8.28
C GLN A 602 10.49 9.96 -9.78
N LEU A 603 11.13 8.97 -10.42
CA LEU A 603 11.43 9.02 -11.86
C LEU A 603 10.16 8.87 -12.71
N ILE A 604 9.28 7.93 -12.38
CA ILE A 604 8.00 7.72 -13.07
C ILE A 604 7.16 8.99 -13.02
N GLU A 605 6.99 9.58 -11.84
CA GLU A 605 6.19 10.80 -11.65
C GLU A 605 6.78 12.00 -12.39
N ARG A 606 8.10 12.18 -12.32
CA ARG A 606 8.78 13.30 -12.98
C ARG A 606 8.78 13.19 -14.51
N LEU A 607 9.00 11.99 -15.03
CA LEU A 607 9.14 11.75 -16.47
C LEU A 607 7.82 11.38 -17.15
N GLY A 608 6.75 11.21 -16.38
CA GLY A 608 5.42 10.89 -16.90
C GLY A 608 5.34 9.51 -17.54
N TRP A 609 6.14 8.55 -17.07
CA TRP A 609 6.09 7.18 -17.61
C TRP A 609 4.76 6.51 -17.31
N PRO A 610 4.21 5.72 -18.25
CA PRO A 610 2.84 5.22 -18.13
C PRO A 610 2.69 4.14 -17.06
N VAL A 611 1.60 4.22 -16.30
CA VAL A 611 1.14 3.18 -15.36
C VAL A 611 -0.34 2.90 -15.65
N ALA A 612 -0.67 1.64 -15.93
CA ALA A 612 -1.97 1.29 -16.53
C ALA A 612 -3.19 1.54 -15.62
N ALA A 613 -3.01 1.45 -14.30
CA ALA A 613 -4.04 1.58 -13.28
C ALA A 613 -3.39 1.83 -11.90
N PRO A 614 -4.15 2.28 -10.89
CA PRO A 614 -3.64 2.44 -9.51
C PRO A 614 -3.00 1.19 -8.89
N GLU A 615 -3.42 -0.01 -9.31
CA GLU A 615 -2.88 -1.32 -8.89
C GLU A 615 -1.87 -1.93 -9.89
N ALA A 616 -1.41 -1.14 -10.87
CA ALA A 616 -0.58 -1.63 -11.97
C ALA A 616 0.85 -1.09 -11.91
N TRP A 617 1.40 -0.84 -10.72
CA TRP A 617 2.79 -0.44 -10.58
C TRP A 617 3.71 -1.66 -10.75
N PRO A 618 4.60 -1.69 -11.75
CA PRO A 618 5.37 -2.90 -12.08
C PRO A 618 6.71 -2.93 -11.34
N ALA A 619 6.75 -3.57 -10.17
CA ALA A 619 8.01 -3.79 -9.46
C ALA A 619 8.78 -4.96 -10.09
N VAL A 620 10.05 -4.72 -10.43
CA VAL A 620 10.94 -5.72 -11.02
C VAL A 620 11.95 -6.18 -9.99
N MET A 621 12.14 -7.49 -9.88
CA MET A 621 13.15 -8.04 -9.00
C MET A 621 13.79 -9.27 -9.62
N ARG A 622 15.08 -9.42 -9.35
CA ARG A 622 15.79 -10.65 -9.63
C ARG A 622 15.90 -11.48 -8.35
N LEU A 623 15.29 -12.65 -8.38
CA LEU A 623 15.32 -13.64 -7.32
C LEU A 623 16.52 -14.58 -7.49
N MET A 624 17.22 -14.82 -6.39
CA MET A 624 18.42 -15.66 -6.35
C MET A 624 18.36 -16.56 -5.12
N PRO A 625 18.73 -17.86 -5.25
CA PRO A 625 18.63 -18.78 -4.13
C PRO A 625 19.45 -18.35 -2.90
N GLY A 626 18.83 -18.33 -1.74
CA GLY A 626 19.43 -17.98 -0.45
C GLY A 626 19.98 -16.55 -0.36
N ARG A 627 19.54 -15.65 -1.25
CA ARG A 627 20.00 -14.25 -1.29
C ARG A 627 18.81 -13.30 -1.31
N THR A 628 19.01 -12.10 -0.79
CA THR A 628 18.04 -11.02 -0.96
C THR A 628 17.83 -10.75 -2.46
N PRO A 629 16.61 -10.39 -2.87
CA PRO A 629 16.36 -9.91 -4.23
C PRO A 629 17.30 -8.76 -4.58
N ARG A 630 17.60 -8.63 -5.88
CA ARG A 630 18.38 -7.51 -6.41
C ARG A 630 17.68 -6.84 -7.58
N SER A 631 18.06 -5.60 -7.88
CA SER A 631 17.67 -4.89 -9.10
C SER A 631 18.09 -5.67 -10.35
N ALA A 632 17.28 -5.56 -11.40
CA ALA A 632 17.57 -6.13 -12.71
C ALA A 632 18.75 -5.40 -13.37
N THR A 633 19.54 -6.12 -14.17
CA THR A 633 20.56 -5.50 -15.05
C THR A 633 19.92 -4.95 -16.32
N ALA A 634 20.66 -4.13 -17.07
CA ALA A 634 20.22 -3.63 -18.38
C ALA A 634 19.82 -4.74 -19.37
N GLU A 635 20.57 -5.84 -19.38
CA GLU A 635 20.31 -7.00 -20.24
C GLU A 635 19.05 -7.75 -19.80
N GLU A 636 18.87 -7.94 -18.50
CA GLU A 636 17.67 -8.55 -17.93
C GLU A 636 16.43 -7.69 -18.20
N LEU A 637 16.54 -6.36 -18.11
CA LEU A 637 15.44 -5.43 -18.37
C LEU A 637 15.01 -5.44 -19.84
N VAL A 638 15.96 -5.38 -20.78
CA VAL A 638 15.67 -5.50 -22.23
C VAL A 638 15.00 -6.83 -22.56
N PHE A 639 15.49 -7.92 -21.97
CA PHE A 639 14.88 -9.24 -22.15
C PHE A 639 13.47 -9.31 -21.58
N LEU A 640 13.23 -8.75 -20.39
CA LEU A 640 11.93 -8.72 -19.75
C LEU A 640 10.92 -7.87 -20.55
N ASP A 641 11.32 -6.68 -21.00
CA ASP A 641 10.53 -5.82 -21.89
C ASP A 641 10.08 -6.60 -23.14
N ALA A 642 11.01 -7.28 -23.82
CA ALA A 642 10.70 -8.12 -24.97
C ALA A 642 9.67 -9.21 -24.65
N CYS A 643 9.79 -9.85 -23.48
CA CYS A 643 8.83 -10.85 -23.02
C CYS A 643 7.43 -10.24 -22.78
N LEU A 644 7.36 -9.06 -22.15
CA LEU A 644 6.11 -8.35 -21.87
C LEU A 644 5.38 -7.92 -23.14
N ARG A 645 6.10 -7.63 -24.23
CA ARG A 645 5.51 -7.35 -25.54
C ARG A 645 5.09 -8.63 -26.28
N ALA A 646 5.91 -9.68 -26.27
CA ALA A 646 5.67 -10.89 -27.07
C ALA A 646 4.61 -11.85 -26.50
N ILE A 647 4.65 -12.09 -25.18
CA ILE A 647 3.82 -13.13 -24.53
C ILE A 647 2.32 -12.88 -24.70
N PRO A 648 1.79 -11.65 -24.51
CA PRO A 648 0.37 -11.40 -24.73
C PRO A 648 -0.12 -11.77 -26.13
N ASP A 649 0.68 -11.46 -27.16
CA ASP A 649 0.31 -11.74 -28.55
C ASP A 649 0.39 -13.24 -28.88
N PHE A 650 1.39 -13.94 -28.33
CA PHE A 650 1.50 -15.39 -28.43
C PHE A 650 0.26 -16.09 -27.82
N ILE A 651 -0.15 -15.69 -26.63
CA ILE A 651 -1.33 -16.23 -25.95
C ILE A 651 -2.61 -15.93 -26.74
N LYS A 652 -2.78 -14.68 -27.22
CA LYS A 652 -3.93 -14.29 -28.05
C LYS A 652 -4.03 -15.11 -29.33
N ALA A 653 -2.90 -15.39 -29.97
CA ALA A 653 -2.86 -16.14 -31.22
C ALA A 653 -3.19 -17.64 -31.06
N LYS A 654 -3.23 -18.16 -29.81
CA LYS A 654 -3.48 -19.58 -29.50
C LYS A 654 -2.57 -20.54 -30.28
N ARG A 655 -1.32 -20.14 -30.50
CA ARG A 655 -0.32 -20.93 -31.24
C ARG A 655 0.40 -21.89 -30.28
N THR A 656 0.91 -22.99 -30.80
CA THR A 656 1.79 -23.91 -30.05
C THR A 656 3.22 -23.37 -29.97
N SER A 657 3.67 -22.63 -30.98
CA SER A 657 4.94 -21.90 -30.97
C SER A 657 4.89 -20.66 -31.88
N GLN A 658 5.75 -19.69 -31.61
CA GLN A 658 5.87 -18.45 -32.39
C GLN A 658 7.28 -17.87 -32.26
N THR A 659 7.85 -17.44 -33.37
CA THR A 659 9.03 -16.56 -33.38
C THR A 659 8.58 -15.13 -33.56
N CYS A 660 9.16 -14.21 -32.80
CA CYS A 660 8.91 -12.78 -32.88
C CYS A 660 10.23 -12.01 -32.92
N HIS A 661 10.25 -10.92 -33.68
CA HIS A 661 11.36 -9.97 -33.70
C HIS A 661 10.83 -8.64 -33.20
N LEU A 662 11.47 -8.12 -32.16
CA LEU A 662 11.08 -6.90 -31.46
C LEU A 662 12.24 -5.91 -31.52
N ASP A 663 11.90 -4.62 -31.51
CA ASP A 663 12.86 -3.55 -31.23
C ASP A 663 12.56 -3.02 -29.83
N VAL A 664 13.53 -3.15 -28.93
CA VAL A 664 13.41 -2.81 -27.51
C VAL A 664 14.52 -1.83 -27.15
N ALA A 665 14.14 -0.59 -26.83
CA ALA A 665 15.08 0.51 -26.55
C ALA A 665 16.22 0.63 -27.60
N GLY A 666 15.91 0.44 -28.89
CA GLY A 666 16.86 0.53 -29.99
C GLY A 666 17.71 -0.74 -30.21
N ARG A 667 17.36 -1.86 -29.56
CA ARG A 667 18.01 -3.16 -29.75
C ARG A 667 17.02 -4.16 -30.34
N ARG A 668 17.44 -4.82 -31.41
CA ARG A 668 16.67 -5.93 -31.99
C ARG A 668 16.82 -7.19 -31.13
N VAL A 669 15.69 -7.76 -30.72
CA VAL A 669 15.60 -8.99 -29.93
C VAL A 669 14.71 -9.96 -30.68
N GLU A 670 15.18 -11.19 -30.90
CA GLU A 670 14.34 -12.29 -31.36
C GLU A 670 14.02 -13.23 -30.19
N LEU A 671 12.74 -13.57 -30.06
CA LEU A 671 12.28 -14.56 -29.09
C LEU A 671 11.50 -15.64 -29.83
N ARG A 672 11.83 -16.90 -29.53
CA ARG A 672 11.00 -18.06 -29.87
C ARG A 672 10.27 -18.53 -28.63
N LEU A 673 8.95 -18.44 -28.68
CA LEU A 673 8.02 -18.86 -27.64
C LEU A 673 7.40 -20.21 -28.00
N ALA A 674 7.28 -21.12 -27.04
CA ALA A 674 6.58 -22.39 -27.20
C ALA A 674 5.93 -22.83 -25.89
N TYR A 675 4.74 -23.42 -25.94
CA TYR A 675 4.19 -24.12 -24.77
C TYR A 675 4.94 -25.44 -24.55
N LEU A 676 5.19 -25.78 -23.29
CA LEU A 676 5.77 -27.07 -22.87
C LEU A 676 4.73 -28.19 -22.75
#